data_AF-A0A1I6DSM8-F1
#
_entry.id   AF-A0A1I6DSM8-F1
#
_cell.length_a   1.000
_cell.length_b   1.000
_cell.length_c   1.000
_cell.angle_alpha   90.00
_cell.angle_beta   90.00
_cell.angle_gamma   90.00
#
_symmetry.space_group_name_H-M   'P 1'
#
loop_
_entity.id
_entity.type
_entity.pdbx_description
1 polymer ?
#
loop_
_entity_poly.entity_id
_entity_poly.type
_entity_poly.pdbx_seq_one_letter_code
_entity_poly.pdbx_strand_id
1 'polypeptide(L)'
;MQNQNIAEYFSRVDELRASYLSPEEAPTIVFMGPYNTGKSTLVNNLLEKTIAPVDIIPTTPAPVRFSYGKRFLARVYFADRQVNTLAEGELTALLAQKPLYGREIQKVEVRLTHNLLQKMQIVDTPGIDALTGPAFSPERLPVANHIIYLLHQRGPGEADRQAIQKLIKKYAPGQISFVINCNLGHYDGSSFREAGRVLRQICGGEITLQRTNTLDPEAVDKFRLFIEERAAALALQHITGKLSGLDRRIPDIVAASQREAGDADFLVRFWQAREHARQVIRGVDLIKTLPPVAQQIGALLKQSPEPAIYPGGIPVVYQTVGSMPDPAVIKEKIRTLLAQVAAEPALKPYQDITRQLKTLSGELAGEKYLVTAAGSFSSGKSTFFNAIMGEPLLPAESRPTTFAVTRLIHGAPRRVTITFAQQATIPTHYREGQHAVICRHELATLERWLGDGELQKQIHSLEKSANGKLLKITAAELLRELEALKKSFARVKRDFSGGKRPWKTLFKKIPWNKFTDSQLADYFVVRFKKTDILELDLESEAGRKALAQISGTHLALRVENITIQHPADLLRTATFVDTPGLDSVYHRHREITARYLPDSDCFLLFLNGKHILTRPDTGILRMIFQAAPQTPDFSRKLFVIINFADTLTPRQRERAHNYLRENLAKLSEGRADPARIHFISALEALTGRDQNNFSRLLQHLKDQIWQSRCAGNYRLFIRRAAEILHAAGREESPQEKDAQKKSQMQREAEELLAQIKAELADWRKKIATFSSPEDLRGFRDGKRLIKKGFLRLSRQAETVPSCRDLARSINAPLSRFYHRWGVAAAGQAVPEFGMHELVSAIDRLLKNKSSPRETRDTLCALLTGEELRIAGTVRSLARQTASRLKQPVATPEPKILSPAVLAVINRYIAELRALEETITEH
;
A
#
# COMPACT_ATOMS: atom_id res chain seq x y z
N MET A 1 -40.60 9.19 32.70
CA MET A 1 -39.86 8.33 33.66
C MET A 1 -38.40 8.09 33.28
N GLN A 2 -38.04 7.54 32.11
CA GLN A 2 -36.61 7.22 31.79
C GLN A 2 -35.65 8.42 31.80
N ASN A 3 -36.04 9.59 31.27
CA ASN A 3 -35.20 10.80 31.30
C ASN A 3 -35.11 11.47 32.69
N GLN A 4 -36.08 11.24 33.58
CA GLN A 4 -36.08 11.85 34.93
C GLN A 4 -35.01 11.22 35.82
N ASN A 5 -34.85 9.88 35.77
CA ASN A 5 -33.82 9.18 36.56
C ASN A 5 -32.38 9.55 36.14
N ILE A 6 -32.16 9.83 34.84
CA ILE A 6 -30.85 10.25 34.32
C ILE A 6 -30.51 11.66 34.82
N ALA A 7 -31.46 12.60 34.76
CA ALA A 7 -31.25 13.96 35.26
C ALA A 7 -31.01 13.98 36.78
N GLU A 8 -31.79 13.20 37.53
CA GLU A 8 -31.64 13.06 38.98
C GLU A 8 -30.28 12.47 39.37
N TYR A 9 -29.82 11.44 38.65
CA TYR A 9 -28.48 10.88 38.83
C TYR A 9 -27.39 11.94 38.71
N PHE A 10 -27.35 12.69 37.60
CA PHE A 10 -26.32 13.69 37.38
C PHE A 10 -26.39 14.83 38.41
N SER A 11 -27.58 15.29 38.76
CA SER A 11 -27.76 16.33 39.79
C SER A 11 -27.17 15.93 41.14
N ARG A 12 -27.43 14.69 41.59
CA ARG A 12 -26.90 14.19 42.88
C ARG A 12 -25.39 13.97 42.83
N VAL A 13 -24.86 13.50 41.70
CA VAL A 13 -23.40 13.39 41.52
C VAL A 13 -22.76 14.77 41.55
N ASP A 14 -23.37 15.78 40.93
CA ASP A 14 -22.85 17.15 40.93
C ASP A 14 -22.83 17.75 42.36
N GLU A 15 -23.85 17.48 43.19
CA GLU A 15 -23.86 17.85 44.62
C GLU A 15 -22.70 17.20 45.40
N LEU A 16 -22.52 15.89 45.22
CA LEU A 16 -21.42 15.15 45.84
C LEU A 16 -20.06 15.73 45.41
N ARG A 17 -19.89 16.03 44.13
CA ARG A 17 -18.65 16.60 43.63
C ARG A 17 -18.36 17.97 44.21
N ALA A 18 -19.34 18.87 44.20
CA ALA A 18 -19.19 20.22 44.74
C ALA A 18 -18.82 20.19 46.24
N SER A 19 -19.27 19.15 46.96
CA SER A 19 -19.01 18.98 48.39
C SER A 19 -17.64 18.36 48.70
N TYR A 20 -17.13 17.44 47.87
CA TYR A 20 -15.98 16.59 48.21
C TYR A 20 -14.77 16.71 47.27
N LEU A 21 -14.92 17.33 46.10
CA LEU A 21 -13.86 17.48 45.09
C LEU A 21 -13.68 18.94 44.69
N SER A 22 -12.42 19.36 44.51
CA SER A 22 -12.12 20.60 43.81
C SER A 22 -12.21 20.42 42.28
N PRO A 23 -12.42 21.49 41.49
CA PRO A 23 -12.42 21.41 40.03
C PRO A 23 -11.11 20.87 39.42
N GLU A 24 -9.98 21.02 40.13
CA GLU A 24 -8.69 20.49 39.70
C GLU A 24 -8.58 18.96 39.86
N GLU A 25 -9.39 18.39 40.76
CA GLU A 25 -9.52 16.95 41.01
C GLU A 25 -10.56 16.26 40.11
N ALA A 26 -11.14 17.01 39.16
CA ALA A 26 -12.02 16.44 38.16
C ALA A 26 -11.28 15.39 37.31
N PRO A 27 -11.94 14.27 36.98
CA PRO A 27 -11.29 13.18 36.25
C PRO A 27 -10.81 13.63 34.87
N THR A 28 -9.64 13.18 34.46
CA THR A 28 -9.04 13.47 33.15
C THR A 28 -9.46 12.41 32.13
N ILE A 29 -10.17 12.85 31.09
CA ILE A 29 -10.57 12.04 29.93
C ILE A 29 -9.72 12.44 28.72
N VAL A 30 -9.00 11.47 28.17
CA VAL A 30 -8.09 11.68 27.04
C VAL A 30 -8.71 11.17 25.74
N PHE A 31 -8.83 12.03 24.74
CA PHE A 31 -9.27 11.68 23.39
C PHE A 31 -8.06 11.31 22.53
N MET A 32 -8.05 10.08 22.02
CA MET A 32 -6.95 9.49 21.26
C MET A 32 -7.44 8.83 19.98
N GLY A 33 -6.52 8.63 19.03
CA GLY A 33 -6.82 7.93 17.78
C GLY A 33 -6.07 8.51 16.59
N PRO A 34 -6.18 7.87 15.41
CA PRO A 34 -5.53 8.30 14.18
C PRO A 34 -5.82 9.75 13.82
N TYR A 35 -4.96 10.29 12.99
CA TYR A 35 -5.13 11.59 12.36
C TYR A 35 -6.49 11.65 11.65
N ASN A 36 -7.11 12.83 11.66
CA ASN A 36 -8.42 13.12 11.06
C ASN A 36 -9.55 12.10 11.36
N THR A 37 -9.57 11.48 12.55
CA THR A 37 -10.71 10.67 13.03
C THR A 37 -11.84 11.50 13.62
N GLY A 38 -11.70 12.83 13.67
CA GLY A 38 -12.69 13.74 14.25
C GLY A 38 -12.53 14.00 15.75
N LYS A 39 -11.35 13.76 16.35
CA LYS A 39 -11.08 14.01 17.78
C LYS A 39 -11.30 15.47 18.17
N SER A 40 -10.57 16.39 17.52
CA SER A 40 -10.67 17.83 17.77
C SER A 40 -12.06 18.38 17.40
N THR A 41 -12.69 17.84 16.36
CA THR A 41 -14.10 18.15 16.00
C THR A 41 -15.06 17.76 17.11
N LEU A 42 -14.93 16.54 17.66
CA LEU A 42 -15.75 16.06 18.76
C LEU A 42 -15.53 16.89 20.02
N VAL A 43 -14.28 17.23 20.36
CA VAL A 43 -13.96 18.09 21.51
C VAL A 43 -14.58 19.47 21.34
N ASN A 44 -14.48 20.08 20.17
CA ASN A 44 -15.09 21.38 19.89
C ASN A 44 -16.62 21.34 20.01
N ASN A 45 -17.26 20.29 19.50
CA ASN A 45 -18.72 20.13 19.60
C ASN A 45 -19.17 19.84 21.04
N LEU A 46 -18.38 19.08 21.81
CA LEU A 46 -18.64 18.85 23.23
C LEU A 46 -18.53 20.13 24.07
N LEU A 47 -17.59 21.02 23.71
CA LEU A 47 -17.36 22.29 24.38
C LEU A 47 -18.15 23.46 23.77
N GLU A 48 -18.92 23.21 22.70
CA GLU A 48 -19.68 24.21 21.94
C GLU A 48 -18.83 25.43 21.52
N LYS A 49 -17.54 25.19 21.26
CA LYS A 49 -16.56 26.23 20.93
C LYS A 49 -15.50 25.72 19.96
N THR A 50 -15.01 26.57 19.07
CA THR A 50 -13.93 26.25 18.11
C THR A 50 -12.55 26.58 18.68
N ILE A 51 -12.06 25.77 19.64
CA ILE A 51 -10.79 26.06 20.35
C ILE A 51 -9.71 25.03 20.04
N ALA A 52 -10.06 23.77 19.78
CA ALA A 52 -9.14 22.77 19.27
C ALA A 52 -8.97 22.94 17.74
N PRO A 53 -7.74 22.85 17.19
CA PRO A 53 -7.51 23.01 15.76
C PRO A 53 -8.14 21.84 15.00
N VAL A 54 -8.93 22.15 13.96
CA VAL A 54 -9.53 21.17 13.05
C VAL A 54 -9.05 21.47 11.64
N ASP A 55 -8.29 20.55 11.03
CA ASP A 55 -7.89 20.66 9.63
C ASP A 55 -7.72 19.26 9.00
N ILE A 56 -7.64 19.19 7.67
CA ILE A 56 -7.42 17.95 6.88
C ILE A 56 -5.93 17.61 6.72
N ILE A 57 -5.06 18.57 7.02
CA ILE A 57 -3.60 18.40 7.08
C ILE A 57 -3.19 18.34 8.55
N PRO A 58 -2.22 17.50 8.97
CA PRO A 58 -1.85 17.37 10.39
C PRO A 58 -1.58 18.71 11.09
N THR A 59 -2.55 19.16 11.90
CA THR A 59 -2.58 20.49 12.52
C THR A 59 -2.46 20.50 14.04
N THR A 60 -2.53 19.36 14.73
CA THR A 60 -2.33 19.32 16.19
C THR A 60 -0.87 18.98 16.50
N PRO A 61 0.02 19.96 16.78
CA PRO A 61 1.44 19.70 17.01
C PRO A 61 1.70 19.07 18.39
N ALA A 62 0.79 19.25 19.36
CA ALA A 62 0.97 18.90 20.76
C ALA A 62 -0.37 18.59 21.47
N PRO A 63 -0.37 17.84 22.59
CA PRO A 63 -1.58 17.61 23.38
C PRO A 63 -2.13 18.92 23.97
N VAL A 64 -3.45 19.10 23.86
CA VAL A 64 -4.19 20.27 24.38
C VAL A 64 -5.07 19.82 25.53
N ARG A 65 -4.84 20.37 26.73
CA ARG A 65 -5.62 20.09 27.94
C ARG A 65 -6.61 21.21 28.23
N PHE A 66 -7.88 20.90 28.26
CA PHE A 66 -8.99 21.78 28.64
C PHE A 66 -9.41 21.49 30.07
N SER A 67 -9.53 22.55 30.88
CA SER A 67 -9.92 22.49 32.29
C SER A 67 -10.81 23.67 32.67
N TYR A 68 -11.54 23.55 33.77
CA TYR A 68 -12.42 24.62 34.22
C TYR A 68 -11.65 25.86 34.68
N GLY A 69 -12.11 27.02 34.26
CA GLY A 69 -11.63 28.32 34.73
C GLY A 69 -12.76 29.34 34.79
N LYS A 70 -12.72 30.23 35.79
CA LYS A 70 -13.65 31.38 35.89
C LYS A 70 -13.46 32.42 34.77
N ARG A 71 -12.30 32.40 34.10
CA ARG A 71 -11.93 33.24 32.97
C ARG A 71 -11.14 32.39 31.97
N PHE A 72 -11.13 32.81 30.71
CA PHE A 72 -10.30 32.20 29.68
C PHE A 72 -8.81 32.44 29.98
N LEU A 73 -8.01 31.38 29.89
CA LEU A 73 -6.56 31.45 30.00
C LEU A 73 -5.93 30.32 29.18
N ALA A 74 -5.11 30.65 28.18
CA ALA A 74 -4.35 29.66 27.42
C ALA A 74 -2.85 29.80 27.71
N ARG A 75 -2.17 28.69 28.00
CA ARG A 75 -0.72 28.61 28.21
C ARG A 75 -0.11 27.62 27.23
N VAL A 76 0.86 28.08 26.44
CA VAL A 76 1.60 27.27 25.46
C VAL A 76 3.00 27.04 26.00
N TYR A 77 3.39 25.77 26.13
CA TYR A 77 4.70 25.36 26.63
C TYR A 77 5.56 24.92 25.46
N PHE A 78 6.74 25.51 25.31
CA PHE A 78 7.72 25.21 24.27
C PHE A 78 8.84 24.30 24.79
N ALA A 79 9.53 23.62 23.88
CA ALA A 79 10.63 22.70 24.22
C ALA A 79 11.82 23.39 24.93
N ASP A 80 11.99 24.70 24.74
CA ASP A 80 12.99 25.56 25.40
C ASP A 80 12.59 26.01 26.82
N ARG A 81 11.51 25.45 27.38
CA ARG A 81 10.91 25.79 28.69
C ARG A 81 10.27 27.19 28.75
N GLN A 82 10.15 27.91 27.64
CA GLN A 82 9.35 29.14 27.62
C GLN A 82 7.85 28.82 27.69
N VAL A 83 7.09 29.73 28.33
CA VAL A 83 5.64 29.63 28.47
C VAL A 83 5.00 30.92 28.01
N ASN A 84 4.16 30.85 26.98
CA ASN A 84 3.40 31.99 26.48
C ASN A 84 1.96 31.91 26.98
N THR A 85 1.43 33.05 27.44
CA THR A 85 0.02 33.18 27.78
C THR A 85 -0.71 33.87 26.63
N LEU A 86 -1.82 33.31 26.17
CA LEU A 86 -2.54 33.76 24.98
C LEU A 86 -4.02 34.03 25.29
N ALA A 87 -4.60 34.99 24.59
CA ALA A 87 -6.04 35.18 24.51
C ALA A 87 -6.71 34.16 23.56
N GLU A 88 -8.05 34.08 23.59
CA GLU A 88 -8.82 33.06 22.83
C GLU A 88 -8.59 33.16 21.31
N GLY A 89 -8.60 34.36 20.74
CA GLY A 89 -8.33 34.58 19.31
C GLY A 89 -6.89 34.28 18.88
N GLU A 90 -5.92 34.57 19.76
CA GLU A 90 -4.49 34.35 19.50
C GLU A 90 -4.14 32.86 19.52
N LEU A 91 -4.76 32.09 20.43
CA LEU A 91 -4.60 30.64 20.49
C LEU A 91 -5.09 29.98 19.21
N THR A 92 -6.29 30.35 18.75
CA THR A 92 -6.88 29.79 17.52
C THR A 92 -6.01 30.12 16.30
N ALA A 93 -5.48 31.34 16.20
CA ALA A 93 -4.56 31.73 15.14
C ALA A 93 -3.24 30.94 15.19
N LEU A 94 -2.65 30.76 16.37
CA LEU A 94 -1.39 30.03 16.56
C LEU A 94 -1.53 28.53 16.25
N LEU A 95 -2.64 27.90 16.65
CA LEU A 95 -2.89 26.48 16.39
C LEU A 95 -3.32 26.20 14.94
N ALA A 96 -3.85 27.19 14.22
CA ALA A 96 -4.23 27.08 12.81
C ALA A 96 -3.06 27.26 11.83
N GLN A 97 -2.00 27.95 12.24
CA GLN A 97 -0.81 28.18 11.41
C GLN A 97 0.22 27.06 11.66
N LYS A 98 0.79 26.47 10.59
CA LYS A 98 2.04 25.68 10.71
C LYS A 98 3.05 26.53 11.49
N PRO A 99 3.91 25.95 12.35
CA PRO A 99 4.72 26.73 13.28
C PRO A 99 5.58 27.75 12.52
N LEU A 100 5.11 29.00 12.47
CA LEU A 100 5.75 30.14 11.84
C LEU A 100 6.95 30.65 12.66
N TYR A 101 7.38 29.90 13.69
CA TYR A 101 8.39 30.32 14.65
C TYR A 101 9.56 29.35 14.81
N GLY A 102 9.64 28.25 14.06
CA GLY A 102 10.76 27.30 14.18
C GLY A 102 10.92 26.65 15.57
N ARG A 103 9.93 26.80 16.46
CA ARG A 103 9.92 26.26 17.84
C ARG A 103 8.89 25.14 17.98
N GLU A 104 9.28 24.03 18.60
CA GLU A 104 8.41 22.88 18.85
C GLU A 104 7.56 23.11 20.11
N ILE A 105 6.24 22.98 19.96
CA ILE A 105 5.28 23.07 21.07
C ILE A 105 5.24 21.72 21.79
N GLN A 106 5.37 21.72 23.13
CA GLN A 106 5.35 20.50 23.94
C GLN A 106 3.95 20.16 24.45
N LYS A 107 3.22 21.14 24.97
CA LYS A 107 1.83 21.00 25.46
C LYS A 107 1.12 22.35 25.48
N VAL A 108 -0.20 22.31 25.42
CA VAL A 108 -1.07 23.48 25.56
C VAL A 108 -2.06 23.24 26.70
N GLU A 109 -2.21 24.21 27.59
CA GLU A 109 -3.19 24.19 28.67
C GLU A 109 -4.20 25.33 28.49
N VAL A 110 -5.47 25.00 28.46
CA VAL A 110 -6.58 25.95 28.28
C VAL A 110 -7.51 25.83 29.48
N ARG A 111 -7.76 26.96 30.14
CA ARG A 111 -8.78 27.10 31.18
C ARG A 111 -9.91 27.94 30.62
N LEU A 112 -11.15 27.46 30.72
CA LEU A 112 -12.33 28.19 30.25
C LEU A 112 -13.58 27.82 31.04
N THR A 113 -14.60 28.67 30.96
CA THR A 113 -15.87 28.48 31.67
C THR A 113 -16.81 27.62 30.83
N HIS A 114 -17.02 26.37 31.24
CA HIS A 114 -17.95 25.44 30.60
C HIS A 114 -18.43 24.38 31.61
N ASN A 115 -19.71 24.02 31.58
CA ASN A 115 -20.32 23.08 32.54
C ASN A 115 -19.63 21.70 32.51
N LEU A 116 -19.41 21.16 31.31
CA LEU A 116 -18.68 19.89 31.13
C LEU A 116 -17.28 19.90 31.76
N LEU A 117 -16.60 21.06 31.79
CA LEU A 117 -15.26 21.16 32.36
C LEU A 117 -15.24 21.23 33.89
N GLN A 118 -16.34 21.64 34.52
CA GLN A 118 -16.54 21.42 35.96
C GLN A 118 -16.64 19.92 36.26
N LYS A 119 -17.16 19.16 35.28
CA LYS A 119 -17.37 17.72 35.38
C LYS A 119 -16.14 16.88 35.04
N MET A 120 -15.28 17.32 34.14
CA MET A 120 -14.10 16.55 33.72
C MET A 120 -13.05 17.45 33.10
N GLN A 121 -11.82 16.96 33.03
CA GLN A 121 -10.79 17.59 32.22
C GLN A 121 -10.66 16.83 30.91
N ILE A 122 -10.58 17.55 29.81
CA ILE A 122 -10.53 16.97 28.47
C ILE A 122 -9.14 17.17 27.91
N VAL A 123 -8.53 16.11 27.40
CA VAL A 123 -7.24 16.21 26.70
C VAL A 123 -7.44 15.75 25.26
N ASP A 124 -7.22 16.65 24.30
CA ASP A 124 -7.12 16.31 22.90
C ASP A 124 -5.67 15.99 22.53
N THR A 125 -5.45 14.88 21.82
CA THR A 125 -4.10 14.40 21.48
C THR A 125 -3.84 14.42 19.97
N PRO A 126 -2.60 14.67 19.54
CA PRO A 126 -2.21 14.56 18.13
C PRO A 126 -2.54 13.19 17.53
N GLY A 127 -2.81 13.16 16.23
CA GLY A 127 -3.04 11.91 15.49
C GLY A 127 -1.84 10.95 15.55
N ILE A 128 -2.06 9.67 15.85
CA ILE A 128 -1.00 8.67 16.08
C ILE A 128 -0.16 8.30 14.84
N ASP A 129 -0.63 8.64 13.64
CA ASP A 129 -0.11 8.24 12.32
C ASP A 129 0.28 9.43 11.42
N ALA A 130 0.29 10.66 11.97
CA ALA A 130 0.73 11.84 11.26
C ALA A 130 2.17 11.70 10.71
N LEU A 131 2.41 12.26 9.51
CA LEU A 131 3.72 12.29 8.85
C LEU A 131 4.73 13.18 9.61
N THR A 132 4.26 14.31 10.11
CA THR A 132 5.04 15.32 10.82
C THR A 132 4.54 15.40 12.26
N GLY A 133 5.39 15.01 13.21
CA GLY A 133 5.09 15.02 14.64
C GLY A 133 5.82 13.90 15.38
N PRO A 134 5.99 14.02 16.71
CA PRO A 134 6.65 12.99 17.50
C PRO A 134 5.89 11.66 17.44
N ALA A 135 6.61 10.56 17.27
CA ALA A 135 6.03 9.22 17.28
C ALA A 135 5.21 8.99 18.56
N PHE A 136 4.02 8.38 18.43
CA PHE A 136 3.16 8.06 19.57
C PHE A 136 3.94 7.29 20.66
N SER A 137 4.11 7.94 21.82
CA SER A 137 4.65 7.36 23.05
C SER A 137 3.63 7.50 24.19
N PRO A 138 3.15 6.39 24.78
CA PRO A 138 2.25 6.41 25.94
C PRO A 138 2.83 7.10 27.18
N GLU A 139 4.16 7.30 27.21
CA GLU A 139 4.87 7.97 28.30
C GLU A 139 4.64 9.49 28.30
N ARG A 140 4.31 10.06 27.13
CA ARG A 140 4.00 11.49 26.99
C ARG A 140 2.55 11.84 27.30
N LEU A 141 1.70 10.84 27.55
CA LEU A 141 0.30 11.08 27.90
C LEU A 141 0.21 11.55 29.36
N PRO A 142 -0.64 12.56 29.65
CA PRO A 142 -0.94 12.92 31.02
C PRO A 142 -1.58 11.73 31.75
N VAL A 143 -1.61 11.80 33.08
CA VAL A 143 -2.32 10.81 33.91
C VAL A 143 -3.79 10.81 33.49
N ALA A 144 -4.20 9.76 32.79
CA ALA A 144 -5.54 9.60 32.25
C ALA A 144 -6.34 8.72 33.20
N ASN A 145 -7.50 9.20 33.64
CA ASN A 145 -8.46 8.36 34.37
C ASN A 145 -9.25 7.49 33.39
N HIS A 146 -9.53 8.01 32.20
CA HIS A 146 -10.21 7.29 31.11
C HIS A 146 -9.69 7.73 29.74
N ILE A 147 -9.73 6.81 28.78
CA ILE A 147 -9.31 7.04 27.39
C ILE A 147 -10.50 6.81 26.47
N ILE A 148 -10.83 7.81 25.67
CA ILE A 148 -11.72 7.68 24.52
C ILE A 148 -10.85 7.50 23.28
N TYR A 149 -10.86 6.29 22.72
CA TYR A 149 -10.14 5.97 21.50
C TYR A 149 -11.07 6.08 20.29
N LEU A 150 -10.98 7.19 19.56
CA LEU A 150 -11.74 7.49 18.35
C LEU A 150 -11.14 6.80 17.12
N LEU A 151 -11.87 5.82 16.61
CA LEU A 151 -11.59 5.08 15.39
C LEU A 151 -12.30 5.70 14.19
N HIS A 152 -11.69 5.53 13.04
CA HIS A 152 -12.33 5.82 11.77
C HIS A 152 -13.52 4.86 11.51
N GLN A 153 -14.48 5.28 10.67
CA GLN A 153 -15.61 4.44 10.21
C GLN A 153 -15.19 3.07 9.66
N ARG A 154 -13.93 2.96 9.17
CA ARG A 154 -13.31 1.75 8.62
C ARG A 154 -12.91 0.72 9.69
N GLY A 155 -12.92 1.10 10.96
CA GLY A 155 -12.37 0.29 12.05
C GLY A 155 -10.85 0.42 12.21
N PRO A 156 -10.24 -0.40 13.08
CA PRO A 156 -8.84 -0.27 13.48
C PRO A 156 -7.85 -0.79 12.42
N GLY A 157 -6.97 0.08 11.94
CA GLY A 157 -5.84 -0.25 11.07
C GLY A 157 -4.63 -0.80 11.82
N GLU A 158 -3.49 -0.97 11.14
CA GLU A 158 -2.26 -1.48 11.76
C GLU A 158 -1.65 -0.49 12.75
N ALA A 159 -1.67 0.81 12.44
CA ALA A 159 -1.25 1.85 13.38
C ALA A 159 -2.10 1.84 14.66
N ASP A 160 -3.42 1.68 14.53
CA ASP A 160 -4.32 1.54 15.67
C ASP A 160 -3.98 0.33 16.53
N ARG A 161 -3.79 -0.83 15.89
CA ARG A 161 -3.43 -2.08 16.57
C ARG A 161 -2.19 -1.88 17.43
N GLN A 162 -1.15 -1.25 16.89
CA GLN A 162 0.09 -1.00 17.62
C GLN A 162 -0.09 0.00 18.76
N ALA A 163 -0.84 1.09 18.54
CA ALA A 163 -1.11 2.08 19.57
C ALA A 163 -1.92 1.48 20.73
N ILE A 164 -3.00 0.77 20.42
CA ILE A 164 -3.87 0.11 21.40
C ILE A 164 -3.07 -0.96 22.17
N GLN A 165 -2.23 -1.76 21.50
CA GLN A 165 -1.37 -2.74 22.17
C GLN A 165 -0.38 -2.11 23.17
N LYS A 166 0.06 -0.88 22.92
CA LYS A 166 0.88 -0.13 23.87
C LYS A 166 0.04 0.43 25.02
N LEU A 167 -1.18 0.92 24.74
CA LEU A 167 -2.08 1.45 25.76
C LEU A 167 -2.49 0.38 26.78
N ILE A 168 -2.86 -0.82 26.32
CA ILE A 168 -3.27 -1.92 27.22
C ILE A 168 -2.14 -2.47 28.10
N LYS A 169 -0.89 -2.02 27.91
CA LYS A 169 0.21 -2.33 28.85
C LYS A 169 0.16 -1.43 30.10
N LYS A 170 -0.39 -0.22 29.97
CA LYS A 170 -0.43 0.82 31.01
C LYS A 170 -1.83 1.00 31.60
N TYR A 171 -2.88 0.77 30.81
CA TYR A 171 -4.27 0.98 31.19
C TYR A 171 -5.07 -0.33 31.09
N ALA A 172 -5.99 -0.54 32.03
CA ALA A 172 -6.89 -1.69 31.98
C ALA A 172 -7.93 -1.53 30.85
N PRO A 173 -8.45 -2.63 30.26
CA PRO A 173 -9.45 -2.55 29.19
C PRO A 173 -10.70 -1.71 29.54
N GLY A 174 -11.14 -1.74 30.80
CA GLY A 174 -12.27 -0.94 31.27
C GLY A 174 -12.02 0.58 31.32
N GLN A 175 -10.75 1.01 31.30
CA GLN A 175 -10.36 2.42 31.24
C GLN A 175 -10.27 2.96 29.80
N ILE A 176 -10.59 2.12 28.80
CA ILE A 176 -10.54 2.49 27.39
C ILE A 176 -11.92 2.24 26.78
N SER A 177 -12.53 3.29 26.24
CA SER A 177 -13.74 3.18 25.43
C SER A 177 -13.42 3.50 23.98
N PHE A 178 -13.82 2.60 23.09
CA PHE A 178 -13.62 2.74 21.66
C PHE A 178 -14.86 3.36 21.03
N VAL A 179 -14.66 4.33 20.16
CA VAL A 179 -15.76 5.04 19.49
C VAL A 179 -15.46 5.06 18.00
N ILE A 180 -16.36 4.55 17.18
CA ILE A 180 -16.26 4.62 15.72
C ILE A 180 -16.98 5.87 15.26
N ASN A 181 -16.22 6.78 14.66
CA ASN A 181 -16.78 7.98 14.07
C ASN A 181 -17.33 7.68 12.66
N CYS A 182 -18.63 7.86 12.48
CA CYS A 182 -19.40 7.57 11.25
C CYS A 182 -19.66 8.83 10.41
N ASN A 183 -18.69 9.74 10.31
CA ASN A 183 -18.80 10.99 9.55
C ASN A 183 -18.87 10.82 8.01
N LEU A 184 -18.70 9.62 7.44
CA LEU A 184 -18.63 9.38 5.99
C LEU A 184 -19.95 8.86 5.39
N GLY A 185 -21.08 9.18 6.02
CA GLY A 185 -22.40 8.78 5.53
C GLY A 185 -22.71 7.30 5.78
N HIS A 186 -23.47 6.70 4.87
CA HIS A 186 -24.10 5.39 5.04
C HIS A 186 -23.11 4.27 5.39
N TYR A 187 -23.47 3.47 6.38
CA TYR A 187 -22.65 2.37 6.89
C TYR A 187 -23.51 1.10 7.00
N ASP A 188 -22.99 -0.03 6.51
CA ASP A 188 -23.67 -1.34 6.47
C ASP A 188 -23.55 -2.14 7.80
N GLY A 189 -22.86 -1.56 8.78
CA GLY A 189 -22.56 -2.17 10.08
C GLY A 189 -21.47 -3.25 10.06
N SER A 190 -20.92 -3.61 8.90
CA SER A 190 -19.87 -4.62 8.76
C SER A 190 -18.57 -4.17 9.45
N SER A 191 -18.16 -2.91 9.24
CA SER A 191 -16.96 -2.30 9.84
C SER A 191 -17.03 -2.27 11.37
N PHE A 192 -18.20 -1.97 11.93
CA PHE A 192 -18.41 -1.94 13.38
C PHE A 192 -18.29 -3.33 14.02
N ARG A 193 -18.93 -4.34 13.41
CA ARG A 193 -18.85 -5.73 13.88
C ARG A 193 -17.41 -6.24 13.83
N GLU A 194 -16.70 -5.92 12.75
CA GLU A 194 -15.30 -6.30 12.59
C GLU A 194 -14.38 -5.56 13.55
N ALA A 195 -14.54 -4.24 13.70
CA ALA A 195 -13.80 -3.47 14.69
C ALA A 195 -14.01 -4.03 16.09
N GLY A 196 -15.25 -4.36 16.47
CA GLY A 196 -15.55 -5.00 17.74
C GLY A 196 -14.89 -6.38 17.91
N ARG A 197 -14.77 -7.16 16.83
CA ARG A 197 -14.04 -8.44 16.83
C ARG A 197 -12.55 -8.23 17.00
N VAL A 198 -11.96 -7.31 16.25
CA VAL A 198 -10.53 -6.99 16.27
C VAL A 198 -10.12 -6.40 17.62
N LEU A 199 -10.88 -5.44 18.15
CA LEU A 199 -10.59 -4.80 19.43
C LEU A 199 -10.69 -5.77 20.59
N ARG A 200 -11.71 -6.65 20.62
CA ARG A 200 -11.78 -7.74 21.61
C ARG A 200 -10.58 -8.66 21.52
N GLN A 201 -10.12 -8.97 20.30
CA GLN A 201 -8.91 -9.75 20.09
C GLN A 201 -7.65 -9.04 20.57
N ILE A 202 -7.56 -7.70 20.50
CA ILE A 202 -6.41 -6.93 20.97
C ILE A 202 -6.43 -6.73 22.50
N CYS A 203 -7.61 -6.50 23.08
CA CYS A 203 -7.76 -6.18 24.50
C CYS A 203 -7.89 -7.42 25.38
N GLY A 204 -8.26 -8.57 24.81
CA GLY A 204 -8.34 -9.84 25.55
C GLY A 204 -9.49 -9.95 26.55
N GLY A 205 -10.53 -9.10 26.42
CA GLY A 205 -11.66 -9.04 27.35
C GLY A 205 -12.83 -8.25 26.78
N GLU A 206 -13.79 -7.90 27.65
CA GLU A 206 -14.89 -7.01 27.29
C GLU A 206 -14.36 -5.61 26.94
N ILE A 207 -14.95 -5.04 25.89
CA ILE A 207 -14.64 -3.69 25.42
C ILE A 207 -15.91 -2.88 25.42
N THR A 208 -15.79 -1.59 25.69
CA THR A 208 -16.86 -0.64 25.39
C THR A 208 -16.62 -0.13 23.98
N LEU A 209 -17.50 -0.48 23.03
CA LEU A 209 -17.45 0.00 21.65
C LEU A 209 -18.75 0.71 21.30
N GLN A 210 -18.64 1.96 20.86
CA GLN A 210 -19.77 2.81 20.50
C GLN A 210 -19.59 3.42 19.11
N ARG A 211 -20.67 4.02 18.60
CA ARG A 211 -20.67 4.81 17.38
C ARG A 211 -21.03 6.24 17.72
N THR A 212 -20.51 7.18 16.95
CA THR A 212 -20.97 8.56 16.96
C THR A 212 -20.85 9.12 15.56
N ASN A 213 -21.65 10.13 15.25
CA ASN A 213 -21.41 10.99 14.10
C ASN A 213 -21.11 12.37 14.65
N THR A 214 -19.86 12.80 14.57
CA THR A 214 -19.45 14.08 15.15
C THR A 214 -20.07 15.28 14.43
N LEU A 215 -20.67 15.09 13.24
CA LEU A 215 -21.39 16.13 12.50
C LEU A 215 -22.89 16.18 12.81
N ASP A 216 -23.41 15.20 13.53
CA ASP A 216 -24.82 15.11 13.92
C ASP A 216 -25.00 15.56 15.39
N PRO A 217 -25.68 16.69 15.65
CA PRO A 217 -25.89 17.20 17.00
C PRO A 217 -26.52 16.17 17.95
N GLU A 218 -27.50 15.39 17.49
CA GLU A 218 -28.19 14.41 18.34
C GLU A 218 -27.24 13.27 18.74
N ALA A 219 -26.38 12.83 17.82
CA ALA A 219 -25.36 11.83 18.09
C ALA A 219 -24.25 12.36 19.02
N VAL A 220 -23.92 13.65 18.93
CA VAL A 220 -22.98 14.31 19.86
C VAL A 220 -23.60 14.42 21.25
N ASP A 221 -24.88 14.75 21.38
CA ASP A 221 -25.57 14.81 22.68
C ASP A 221 -25.67 13.43 23.36
N LYS A 222 -25.98 12.38 22.60
CA LYS A 222 -25.92 11.00 23.10
C LYS A 222 -24.52 10.65 23.59
N PHE A 223 -23.49 11.05 22.83
CA PHE A 223 -22.10 10.85 23.22
C PHE A 223 -21.69 11.66 24.46
N ARG A 224 -22.21 12.89 24.60
CA ARG A 224 -22.03 13.74 25.78
C ARG A 224 -22.56 13.05 27.04
N LEU A 225 -23.76 12.49 26.99
CA LEU A 225 -24.34 11.72 28.10
C LEU A 225 -23.46 10.53 28.49
N PHE A 226 -22.89 9.82 27.51
CA PHE A 226 -21.97 8.73 27.77
C PHE A 226 -20.71 9.17 28.52
N ILE A 227 -20.04 10.24 28.06
CA ILE A 227 -18.81 10.69 28.72
C ILE A 227 -19.07 11.31 30.09
N GLU A 228 -20.22 11.98 30.28
CA GLU A 228 -20.62 12.49 31.59
C GLU A 228 -20.86 11.36 32.58
N GLU A 229 -21.49 10.27 32.16
CA GLU A 229 -21.68 9.10 33.03
C GLU A 229 -20.35 8.43 33.38
N ARG A 230 -19.41 8.33 32.44
CA ARG A 230 -18.05 7.86 32.73
C ARG A 230 -17.32 8.76 33.72
N ALA A 231 -17.42 10.09 33.56
CA ALA A 231 -16.82 11.05 34.48
C ALA A 231 -17.47 10.98 35.87
N ALA A 232 -18.79 10.83 35.94
CA ALA A 232 -19.54 10.66 37.17
C ALA A 232 -19.07 9.40 37.92
N ALA A 233 -18.96 8.26 37.24
CA ALA A 233 -18.48 7.01 37.84
C ALA A 233 -17.05 7.15 38.42
N LEU A 234 -16.15 7.83 37.71
CA LEU A 234 -14.78 8.08 38.18
C LEU A 234 -14.74 9.05 39.36
N ALA A 235 -15.58 10.10 39.33
CA ALA A 235 -15.70 11.04 40.43
C ALA A 235 -16.24 10.35 41.69
N LEU A 236 -17.27 9.51 41.56
CA LEU A 236 -17.80 8.71 42.66
C LEU A 236 -16.75 7.75 43.23
N GLN A 237 -15.96 7.09 42.39
CA GLN A 237 -14.86 6.24 42.86
C GLN A 237 -13.84 7.05 43.68
N HIS A 238 -13.49 8.26 43.24
CA HIS A 238 -12.58 9.14 43.96
C HIS A 238 -13.19 9.62 45.29
N ILE A 239 -14.46 10.03 45.29
CA ILE A 239 -15.18 10.47 46.50
C ILE A 239 -15.27 9.33 47.51
N THR A 240 -15.67 8.12 47.10
CA THR A 240 -15.70 6.95 47.97
C THR A 240 -14.33 6.68 48.59
N GLY A 241 -13.25 6.79 47.81
CA GLY A 241 -11.88 6.68 48.33
C GLY A 241 -11.55 7.73 49.39
N LYS A 242 -11.94 9.00 49.18
CA LYS A 242 -11.77 10.07 50.18
C LYS A 242 -12.59 9.80 51.44
N LEU A 243 -13.85 9.40 51.30
CA LEU A 243 -14.73 9.10 52.43
C LEU A 243 -14.17 7.93 53.26
N SER A 244 -13.71 6.86 52.61
CA SER A 244 -13.03 5.75 53.31
C SER A 244 -11.74 6.20 54.00
N GLY A 245 -11.01 7.15 53.42
CA GLY A 245 -9.82 7.74 54.04
C GLY A 245 -10.16 8.57 55.28
N LEU A 246 -11.24 9.36 55.23
CA LEU A 246 -11.74 10.11 56.38
C LEU A 246 -12.20 9.16 57.49
N ASP A 247 -12.99 8.15 57.14
CA ASP A 247 -13.52 7.14 58.07
C ASP A 247 -12.40 6.43 58.85
N ARG A 248 -11.35 5.99 58.14
CA ARG A 248 -10.17 5.35 58.77
C ARG A 248 -9.44 6.24 59.76
N ARG A 249 -9.48 7.57 59.60
CA ARG A 249 -8.78 8.52 60.49
C ARG A 249 -9.60 8.85 61.74
N ILE A 250 -10.90 8.56 61.77
CA ILE A 250 -11.77 8.90 62.90
C ILE A 250 -11.27 8.25 64.20
N PRO A 251 -10.98 6.94 64.27
CA PRO A 251 -10.50 6.31 65.52
C PRO A 251 -9.19 6.93 66.01
N ASP A 252 -8.26 7.24 65.11
CA ASP A 252 -6.97 7.85 65.45
C ASP A 252 -7.15 9.26 66.03
N ILE A 253 -8.02 10.08 65.43
CA ILE A 253 -8.31 11.43 65.92
C ILE A 253 -8.99 11.37 67.30
N VAL A 254 -9.92 10.43 67.50
CA VAL A 254 -10.59 10.23 68.79
C VAL A 254 -9.57 9.81 69.86
N ALA A 255 -8.74 8.80 69.58
CA ALA A 255 -7.69 8.35 70.50
C ALA A 255 -6.67 9.44 70.81
N ALA A 256 -6.34 10.29 69.83
CA ALA A 256 -5.44 11.41 70.01
C ALA A 256 -6.08 12.55 70.82
N SER A 257 -7.37 12.83 70.64
CA SER A 257 -8.08 13.85 71.44
C SER A 257 -8.12 13.49 72.92
N GLN A 258 -8.26 12.20 73.27
CA GLN A 258 -8.27 11.74 74.67
C GLN A 258 -6.95 11.97 75.42
N ARG A 259 -5.88 12.35 74.71
CA ARG A 259 -4.56 12.65 75.30
C ARG A 259 -4.34 14.14 75.55
N GLU A 260 -5.27 15.00 75.14
CA GLU A 260 -5.18 16.45 75.38
C GLU A 260 -5.52 16.75 76.84
N ALA A 261 -4.71 17.61 77.49
CA ALA A 261 -4.86 17.93 78.91
C ALA A 261 -5.88 19.04 79.19
N GLY A 262 -6.23 19.85 78.19
CA GLY A 262 -7.17 20.96 78.30
C GLY A 262 -8.47 20.70 77.55
N ASP A 263 -9.61 21.05 78.16
CA ASP A 263 -10.94 20.84 77.58
C ASP A 263 -11.13 21.52 76.22
N ALA A 264 -10.54 22.72 76.03
CA ALA A 264 -10.62 23.45 74.77
C ALA A 264 -9.87 22.71 73.64
N ASP A 265 -8.66 22.21 73.91
CA ASP A 265 -7.86 21.48 72.93
C ASP A 265 -8.45 20.10 72.61
N PHE A 266 -9.01 19.42 73.63
CA PHE A 266 -9.82 18.23 73.45
C PHE A 266 -10.98 18.50 72.48
N LEU A 267 -11.78 19.54 72.73
CA LEU A 267 -12.95 19.85 71.91
C LEU A 267 -12.57 20.22 70.48
N VAL A 268 -11.52 21.02 70.26
CA VAL A 268 -11.04 21.38 68.92
C VAL A 268 -10.63 20.13 68.14
N ARG A 269 -9.91 19.20 68.79
CA ARG A 269 -9.43 17.98 68.15
C ARG A 269 -10.54 16.95 67.93
N PHE A 270 -11.42 16.76 68.91
CA PHE A 270 -12.59 15.88 68.79
C PHE A 270 -13.60 16.40 67.76
N TRP A 271 -13.74 17.72 67.61
CA TRP A 271 -14.60 18.31 66.58
C TRP A 271 -14.20 17.88 65.17
N GLN A 272 -12.90 17.69 64.90
CA GLN A 272 -12.43 17.17 63.61
C GLN A 272 -12.96 15.75 63.35
N ALA A 273 -12.99 14.88 64.36
CA ALA A 273 -13.57 13.54 64.25
C ALA A 273 -15.08 13.59 63.98
N ARG A 274 -15.81 14.49 64.65
CA ARG A 274 -17.24 14.72 64.40
C ARG A 274 -17.49 15.18 62.96
N GLU A 275 -16.71 16.14 62.46
CA GLU A 275 -16.86 16.64 61.10
C GLU A 275 -16.53 15.58 60.05
N HIS A 276 -15.50 14.76 60.28
CA HIS A 276 -15.20 13.62 59.42
C HIS A 276 -16.35 12.60 59.42
N ALA A 277 -16.89 12.23 60.58
CA ALA A 277 -18.04 11.32 60.70
C ALA A 277 -19.27 11.87 59.96
N ARG A 278 -19.58 13.16 60.15
CA ARG A 278 -20.69 13.84 59.47
C ARG A 278 -20.52 13.82 57.96
N GLN A 279 -19.32 14.09 57.47
CA GLN A 279 -18.99 14.06 56.04
C GLN A 279 -19.13 12.65 55.45
N VAL A 280 -18.67 11.62 56.17
CA VAL A 280 -18.77 10.22 55.77
C VAL A 280 -20.23 9.77 55.68
N ILE A 281 -21.01 9.97 56.74
CA ILE A 281 -22.43 9.55 56.79
C ILE A 281 -23.21 10.20 55.65
N ARG A 282 -23.14 11.54 55.53
CA ARG A 282 -23.86 12.27 54.47
C ARG A 282 -23.45 11.80 53.07
N GLY A 283 -22.15 11.61 52.83
CA GLY A 283 -21.63 11.21 51.53
C GLY A 283 -22.06 9.78 51.15
N VAL A 284 -21.99 8.85 52.09
CA VAL A 284 -22.41 7.45 51.88
C VAL A 284 -23.92 7.35 51.64
N ASP A 285 -24.74 8.09 52.38
CA ASP A 285 -26.20 8.09 52.21
C ASP A 285 -26.59 8.63 50.83
N LEU A 286 -26.00 9.76 50.41
CA LEU A 286 -26.21 10.29 49.06
C LEU A 286 -25.82 9.27 47.98
N ILE A 287 -24.68 8.59 48.12
CA ILE A 287 -24.24 7.56 47.14
C ILE A 287 -25.23 6.39 47.08
N LYS A 288 -25.73 5.90 48.23
CA LYS A 288 -26.69 4.78 48.29
C LYS A 288 -28.01 5.08 47.60
N THR A 289 -28.40 6.35 47.54
CA THR A 289 -29.67 6.77 46.95
C THR A 289 -29.60 7.01 45.44
N LEU A 290 -28.42 6.88 44.81
CA LEU A 290 -28.26 7.12 43.37
C LEU A 290 -29.01 6.09 42.52
N PRO A 291 -29.80 6.50 41.51
CA PRO A 291 -30.50 5.57 40.64
C PRO A 291 -29.53 4.86 39.67
N PRO A 292 -29.80 3.59 39.30
CA PRO A 292 -28.94 2.83 38.38
C PRO A 292 -29.18 3.23 36.91
N VAL A 293 -28.39 4.17 36.39
CA VAL A 293 -28.60 4.73 35.03
C VAL A 293 -27.67 4.16 33.95
N ALA A 294 -26.60 3.44 34.33
CA ALA A 294 -25.58 2.96 33.39
C ALA A 294 -26.16 2.05 32.27
N GLN A 295 -27.08 1.13 32.61
CA GLN A 295 -27.73 0.27 31.62
C GLN A 295 -28.70 1.04 30.73
N GLN A 296 -29.38 2.07 31.27
CA GLN A 296 -30.33 2.90 30.53
C GLN A 296 -29.60 3.77 29.48
N ILE A 297 -28.52 4.43 29.88
CA ILE A 297 -27.65 5.19 28.99
C ILE A 297 -27.02 4.26 27.94
N GLY A 298 -26.59 3.07 28.34
CA GLY A 298 -26.09 2.03 27.43
C GLY A 298 -27.12 1.56 26.39
N ALA A 299 -28.42 1.55 26.72
CA ALA A 299 -29.50 1.18 25.80
C ALA A 299 -29.81 2.31 24.79
N LEU A 300 -29.81 3.57 25.24
CA LEU A 300 -29.98 4.75 24.37
C LEU A 300 -28.89 4.82 23.30
N LEU A 301 -27.68 4.38 23.62
CA LEU A 301 -26.53 4.34 22.69
C LEU A 301 -26.58 3.18 21.68
N LYS A 302 -27.46 2.19 21.88
CA LYS A 302 -27.62 1.04 20.96
C LYS A 302 -28.72 1.26 19.91
N GLN A 303 -29.65 2.19 20.13
CA GLN A 303 -30.75 2.49 19.21
C GLN A 303 -30.28 3.48 18.12
N SER A 304 -29.94 2.99 16.94
CA SER A 304 -29.66 3.78 15.74
C SER A 304 -29.82 2.89 14.50
N PRO A 305 -30.22 3.48 13.35
CA PRO A 305 -31.02 2.79 12.34
C PRO A 305 -30.30 1.61 11.68
N GLU A 306 -31.10 0.61 11.29
CA GLU A 306 -30.65 -0.50 10.47
C GLU A 306 -30.03 -0.01 9.16
N PRO A 307 -29.03 -0.74 8.62
CA PRO A 307 -28.37 -0.35 7.40
C PRO A 307 -29.39 -0.26 6.26
N ALA A 308 -29.44 0.90 5.60
CA ALA A 308 -30.15 1.04 4.35
C ALA A 308 -29.51 0.08 3.33
N ILE A 309 -30.28 -0.92 2.91
CA ILE A 309 -29.98 -1.76 1.76
C ILE A 309 -29.96 -0.82 0.56
N TYR A 310 -28.81 -0.67 -0.10
CA TYR A 310 -28.75 0.09 -1.34
C TYR A 310 -29.67 -0.58 -2.36
N PRO A 311 -30.72 0.09 -2.85
CA PRO A 311 -31.47 -0.43 -3.98
C PRO A 311 -30.50 -0.50 -5.16
N GLY A 312 -30.48 -1.63 -5.87
CA GLY A 312 -29.69 -1.81 -7.08
C GLY A 312 -30.03 -0.71 -8.07
N GLY A 313 -29.18 0.31 -8.15
CA GLY A 313 -29.32 1.41 -9.09
C GLY A 313 -29.12 0.91 -10.53
N ILE A 314 -29.76 1.61 -11.46
CA ILE A 314 -29.56 1.44 -12.90
C ILE A 314 -28.05 1.61 -13.20
N PRO A 315 -27.43 0.69 -13.95
CA PRO A 315 -26.00 0.79 -14.24
C PRO A 315 -25.70 2.08 -15.01
N VAL A 316 -24.76 2.87 -14.49
CA VAL A 316 -24.38 4.15 -15.08
C VAL A 316 -23.26 3.90 -16.07
N VAL A 317 -23.53 4.14 -17.35
CA VAL A 317 -22.53 4.00 -18.42
C VAL A 317 -21.88 5.36 -18.65
N TYR A 318 -20.59 5.45 -18.33
CA TYR A 318 -19.79 6.64 -18.59
C TYR A 318 -19.34 6.69 -20.04
N GLN A 319 -20.04 7.46 -20.87
CA GLN A 319 -19.60 7.78 -22.22
C GLN A 319 -18.54 8.88 -22.15
N THR A 320 -17.36 8.59 -22.66
CA THR A 320 -16.28 9.58 -22.81
C THR A 320 -16.44 10.28 -24.15
N VAL A 321 -16.37 11.62 -24.16
CA VAL A 321 -16.50 12.42 -25.37
C VAL A 321 -15.14 12.45 -26.08
N GLY A 322 -15.03 11.80 -27.23
CA GLY A 322 -13.82 11.85 -28.05
C GLY A 322 -13.89 10.92 -29.26
N SER A 323 -13.43 11.41 -30.41
CA SER A 323 -13.38 10.71 -31.71
C SER A 323 -12.18 9.78 -31.85
N MET A 324 -11.38 9.57 -30.79
CA MET A 324 -10.16 8.78 -30.89
C MET A 324 -10.47 7.29 -31.14
N PRO A 325 -9.87 6.67 -32.17
CA PRO A 325 -10.09 5.28 -32.50
C PRO A 325 -9.58 4.36 -31.39
N ASP A 326 -10.31 3.28 -31.17
CA ASP A 326 -9.98 2.26 -30.18
C ASP A 326 -8.59 1.67 -30.48
N PRO A 327 -7.63 1.72 -29.52
CA PRO A 327 -6.32 1.10 -29.67
C PRO A 327 -6.40 -0.38 -30.09
N ALA A 328 -7.42 -1.12 -29.65
CA ALA A 328 -7.61 -2.51 -30.06
C ALA A 328 -7.91 -2.66 -31.56
N VAL A 329 -8.68 -1.73 -32.14
CA VAL A 329 -8.99 -1.69 -33.57
C VAL A 329 -7.75 -1.33 -34.38
N ILE A 330 -6.97 -0.34 -33.93
CA ILE A 330 -5.70 0.04 -34.60
C ILE A 330 -4.72 -1.14 -34.57
N LYS A 331 -4.57 -1.78 -33.41
CA LYS A 331 -3.73 -2.96 -33.24
C LYS A 331 -4.10 -4.07 -34.23
N GLU A 332 -5.39 -4.38 -34.35
CA GLU A 332 -5.84 -5.43 -35.26
C GLU A 332 -5.64 -5.04 -36.74
N LYS A 333 -5.87 -3.78 -37.12
CA LYS A 333 -5.55 -3.28 -38.47
C LYS A 333 -4.08 -3.49 -38.83
N ILE A 334 -3.16 -3.13 -37.94
CA ILE A 334 -1.71 -3.35 -38.14
C ILE A 334 -1.45 -4.85 -38.30
N ARG A 335 -2.04 -5.68 -37.43
CA ARG A 335 -1.83 -7.13 -37.44
C ARG A 335 -2.34 -7.77 -38.73
N THR A 336 -3.52 -7.36 -39.20
CA THR A 336 -4.10 -7.82 -40.46
C THR A 336 -3.22 -7.41 -41.65
N LEU A 337 -2.73 -6.17 -41.69
CA LEU A 337 -1.81 -5.71 -42.73
C LEU A 337 -0.51 -6.52 -42.74
N LEU A 338 0.13 -6.73 -41.58
CA LEU A 338 1.34 -7.54 -41.48
C LEU A 338 1.11 -8.99 -41.94
N ALA A 339 -0.04 -9.57 -41.61
CA ALA A 339 -0.41 -10.91 -42.03
C ALA A 339 -0.66 -11.00 -43.55
N GLN A 340 -1.32 -9.99 -44.14
CA GLN A 340 -1.56 -9.90 -45.58
C GLN A 340 -0.23 -9.80 -46.34
N VAL A 341 0.66 -8.90 -45.93
CA VAL A 341 2.00 -8.75 -46.52
C VAL A 341 2.78 -10.07 -46.43
N ALA A 342 2.74 -10.74 -45.29
CA ALA A 342 3.46 -11.99 -45.08
C ALA A 342 2.87 -13.19 -45.85
N ALA A 343 1.61 -13.11 -46.28
CA ALA A 343 0.91 -14.14 -47.05
C ALA A 343 0.93 -13.89 -48.57
N GLU A 344 1.47 -12.76 -49.01
CA GLU A 344 1.47 -12.34 -50.40
C GLU A 344 2.26 -13.32 -51.30
N PRO A 345 1.67 -13.84 -52.39
CA PRO A 345 2.32 -14.81 -53.27
C PRO A 345 3.65 -14.30 -53.87
N ALA A 346 3.71 -13.00 -54.18
CA ALA A 346 4.88 -12.34 -54.74
C ALA A 346 6.08 -12.34 -53.76
N LEU A 347 5.82 -12.39 -52.45
CA LEU A 347 6.84 -12.40 -51.40
C LEU A 347 7.24 -13.81 -50.94
N LYS A 348 6.60 -14.87 -51.46
CA LYS A 348 6.88 -16.27 -51.14
C LYS A 348 8.35 -16.70 -51.38
N PRO A 349 9.08 -16.21 -52.42
CA PRO A 349 10.51 -16.47 -52.59
C PRO A 349 11.40 -15.81 -51.55
N TYR A 350 10.90 -14.79 -50.82
CA TYR A 350 11.65 -13.98 -49.86
C TYR A 350 11.30 -14.36 -48.41
N GLN A 351 11.68 -15.57 -48.01
CA GLN A 351 11.30 -16.17 -46.73
C GLN A 351 11.78 -15.40 -45.49
N ASP A 352 12.88 -14.64 -45.57
CA ASP A 352 13.39 -13.87 -44.44
C ASP A 352 12.52 -12.67 -44.10
N ILE A 353 11.95 -12.00 -45.11
CA ILE A 353 11.03 -10.87 -44.93
C ILE A 353 9.75 -11.36 -44.25
N THR A 354 9.14 -12.41 -44.81
CA THR A 354 7.90 -12.98 -44.27
C THR A 354 8.09 -13.48 -42.83
N ARG A 355 9.27 -14.02 -42.48
CA ARG A 355 9.63 -14.41 -41.12
C ARG A 355 9.70 -13.21 -40.16
N GLN A 356 10.40 -12.14 -40.54
CA GLN A 356 10.54 -10.93 -39.71
C GLN A 356 9.18 -10.26 -39.48
N LEU A 357 8.33 -10.16 -40.50
CA LEU A 357 6.98 -9.61 -40.38
C LEU A 357 6.09 -10.48 -39.48
N LYS A 358 6.18 -11.82 -39.56
CA LYS A 358 5.48 -12.74 -38.65
C LYS A 358 5.95 -12.58 -37.21
N THR A 359 7.26 -12.44 -36.97
CA THR A 359 7.80 -12.17 -35.64
C THR A 359 7.26 -10.85 -35.08
N LEU A 360 7.28 -9.79 -35.88
CA LEU A 360 6.77 -8.47 -35.50
C LEU A 360 5.26 -8.50 -35.20
N SER A 361 4.48 -9.21 -36.01
CA SER A 361 3.05 -9.45 -35.76
C SER A 361 2.81 -10.25 -34.46
N GLY A 362 3.70 -11.19 -34.11
CA GLY A 362 3.64 -11.95 -32.86
C GLY A 362 3.96 -11.09 -31.64
N GLU A 363 5.00 -10.25 -31.73
CA GLU A 363 5.35 -9.25 -30.70
C GLU A 363 4.16 -8.31 -30.44
N LEU A 364 3.54 -7.79 -31.50
CA LEU A 364 2.37 -6.93 -31.38
C LEU A 364 1.17 -7.69 -30.77
N ALA A 365 0.91 -8.93 -31.19
CA ALA A 365 -0.19 -9.73 -30.64
C ALA A 365 -0.07 -9.90 -29.10
N GLY A 366 1.14 -10.14 -28.60
CA GLY A 366 1.44 -10.27 -27.18
C GLY A 366 1.38 -8.96 -26.37
N GLU A 367 1.39 -7.80 -27.02
CA GLU A 367 1.36 -6.50 -26.36
C GLU A 367 0.08 -6.31 -25.54
N LYS A 368 0.26 -5.96 -24.26
CA LYS A 368 -0.80 -5.58 -23.33
C LYS A 368 -0.38 -4.27 -22.69
N TYR A 369 -1.37 -3.43 -22.38
CA TYR A 369 -1.16 -2.21 -21.60
C TYR A 369 -1.78 -2.39 -20.23
N LEU A 370 -0.95 -2.40 -19.19
CA LEU A 370 -1.35 -2.71 -17.82
C LEU A 370 -1.53 -1.44 -16.99
N VAL A 371 -2.76 -1.20 -16.53
CA VAL A 371 -3.09 -0.10 -15.62
C VAL A 371 -3.31 -0.67 -14.22
N THR A 372 -2.40 -0.38 -13.29
CA THR A 372 -2.40 -0.98 -11.95
C THR A 372 -2.86 0.01 -10.89
N ALA A 373 -3.93 -0.32 -10.18
CA ALA A 373 -4.41 0.47 -9.05
C ALA A 373 -3.70 0.07 -7.76
N ALA A 374 -2.99 1.02 -7.16
CA ALA A 374 -2.32 0.87 -5.87
C ALA A 374 -2.88 1.88 -4.87
N GLY A 375 -2.94 1.53 -3.60
CA GLY A 375 -3.43 2.45 -2.57
C GLY A 375 -3.78 1.73 -1.29
N SER A 376 -3.95 2.51 -0.22
CA SER A 376 -4.21 1.99 1.11
C SER A 376 -5.51 1.20 1.20
N PHE A 377 -5.64 0.40 2.25
CA PHE A 377 -6.85 -0.36 2.49
C PHE A 377 -8.06 0.61 2.61
N SER A 378 -9.16 0.25 1.95
CA SER A 378 -10.39 1.07 1.89
C SER A 378 -10.20 2.46 1.23
N SER A 379 -9.15 2.68 0.42
CA SER A 379 -9.04 3.89 -0.42
C SER A 379 -10.08 3.98 -1.55
N GLY A 380 -10.88 2.91 -1.75
CA GLY A 380 -11.98 2.83 -2.71
C GLY A 380 -11.60 2.42 -4.13
N LYS A 381 -10.49 1.68 -4.28
CA LYS A 381 -10.05 1.05 -5.55
C LYS A 381 -11.15 0.19 -6.18
N SER A 382 -11.68 -0.78 -5.43
CA SER A 382 -12.71 -1.69 -5.94
C SER A 382 -14.02 -0.96 -6.24
N THR A 383 -14.38 0.07 -5.47
CA THR A 383 -15.52 0.97 -5.77
C THR A 383 -15.31 1.73 -7.08
N PHE A 384 -14.10 2.22 -7.33
CA PHE A 384 -13.75 2.89 -8.58
C PHE A 384 -13.88 1.96 -9.78
N PHE A 385 -13.41 0.71 -9.67
CA PHE A 385 -13.57 -0.27 -10.74
C PHE A 385 -15.04 -0.67 -10.96
N ASN A 386 -15.83 -0.78 -9.89
CA ASN A 386 -17.28 -0.94 -10.02
C ASN A 386 -17.92 0.25 -10.75
N ALA A 387 -17.48 1.48 -10.47
CA ALA A 387 -17.97 2.67 -11.17
C ALA A 387 -17.58 2.66 -12.67
N ILE A 388 -16.38 2.19 -13.02
CA ILE A 388 -15.97 1.98 -14.43
C ILE A 388 -16.88 0.95 -15.12
N MET A 389 -17.19 -0.14 -14.44
CA MET A 389 -18.06 -1.20 -14.99
C MET A 389 -19.54 -0.79 -14.98
N GLY A 390 -19.91 0.24 -14.21
CA GLY A 390 -21.29 0.66 -14.01
C GLY A 390 -22.09 -0.24 -13.06
N GLU A 391 -21.49 -1.26 -12.46
CA GLU A 391 -22.17 -2.20 -11.55
C GLU A 391 -21.26 -2.70 -10.41
N PRO A 392 -21.83 -3.05 -9.23
CA PRO A 392 -21.08 -3.45 -8.04
C PRO A 392 -20.65 -4.93 -8.09
N LEU A 393 -19.71 -5.29 -8.98
CA LEU A 393 -19.22 -6.67 -9.12
C LEU A 393 -18.11 -7.03 -8.12
N LEU A 394 -17.19 -6.12 -7.85
CA LEU A 394 -16.09 -6.33 -6.91
C LEU A 394 -16.57 -6.05 -5.47
N PRO A 395 -16.14 -6.86 -4.49
CA PRO A 395 -16.48 -6.65 -3.08
C PRO A 395 -15.87 -5.32 -2.57
N ALA A 396 -16.75 -4.34 -2.31
CA ALA A 396 -16.37 -3.02 -1.80
C ALA A 396 -16.48 -2.90 -0.26
N GLU A 397 -16.53 -4.02 0.47
CA GLU A 397 -16.62 -4.03 1.94
C GLU A 397 -15.37 -3.44 2.62
N SER A 398 -15.51 -3.02 3.89
CA SER A 398 -14.40 -2.56 4.74
C SER A 398 -13.51 -3.69 5.29
N ARG A 399 -13.59 -4.89 4.72
CA ARG A 399 -12.65 -6.00 4.96
C ARG A 399 -11.54 -5.94 3.92
N PRO A 400 -10.32 -6.46 4.16
CA PRO A 400 -9.39 -6.72 3.06
C PRO A 400 -10.11 -7.62 2.05
N THR A 401 -10.70 -7.05 1.00
CA THR A 401 -11.65 -7.74 0.10
C THR A 401 -10.96 -8.27 -1.15
N THR A 402 -9.85 -7.64 -1.55
CA THR A 402 -9.04 -8.07 -2.69
C THR A 402 -7.95 -9.00 -2.16
N PHE A 403 -8.23 -10.30 -2.09
CA PHE A 403 -7.27 -11.30 -1.60
C PHE A 403 -6.29 -11.80 -2.66
N ALA A 404 -6.66 -11.62 -3.93
CA ALA A 404 -5.90 -11.99 -5.11
C ALA A 404 -5.94 -10.84 -6.11
N VAL A 405 -5.01 -10.84 -7.06
CA VAL A 405 -5.01 -9.84 -8.13
C VAL A 405 -6.23 -10.04 -9.01
N THR A 406 -7.00 -8.98 -9.16
CA THR A 406 -8.16 -8.98 -10.04
C THR A 406 -7.86 -8.19 -11.30
N ARG A 407 -7.79 -8.89 -12.42
CA ARG A 407 -7.64 -8.31 -13.75
C ARG A 407 -9.02 -8.06 -14.35
N LEU A 408 -9.21 -6.87 -14.89
CA LEU A 408 -10.39 -6.48 -15.63
C LEU A 408 -9.99 -6.34 -17.10
N ILE A 409 -10.64 -7.11 -17.97
CA ILE A 409 -10.40 -7.12 -19.42
C ILE A 409 -11.71 -6.86 -20.17
N HIS A 410 -11.61 -6.31 -21.38
CA HIS A 410 -12.78 -6.13 -22.22
C HIS A 410 -13.30 -7.44 -22.79
N GLY A 411 -14.63 -7.60 -22.80
CA GLY A 411 -15.30 -8.56 -23.66
C GLY A 411 -16.76 -8.82 -23.27
N ALA A 412 -17.47 -9.49 -24.17
CA ALA A 412 -18.82 -10.02 -23.97
C ALA A 412 -18.81 -11.52 -24.26
N PRO A 413 -19.44 -12.39 -23.43
CA PRO A 413 -20.35 -12.10 -22.30
C PRO A 413 -19.62 -11.73 -20.98
N ARG A 414 -20.39 -11.30 -19.96
CA ARG A 414 -19.84 -10.95 -18.63
C ARG A 414 -19.45 -12.21 -17.87
N ARG A 415 -18.14 -12.46 -17.74
CA ARG A 415 -17.62 -13.69 -17.14
C ARG A 415 -16.51 -13.40 -16.14
N VAL A 416 -16.38 -14.24 -15.12
CA VAL A 416 -15.19 -14.29 -14.29
C VAL A 416 -14.51 -15.65 -14.38
N THR A 417 -13.21 -15.64 -14.56
CA THR A 417 -12.34 -16.82 -14.53
C THR A 417 -11.44 -16.72 -13.31
N ILE A 418 -11.57 -17.68 -12.40
CA ILE A 418 -10.78 -17.77 -11.17
C ILE A 418 -9.78 -18.91 -11.35
N THR A 419 -8.49 -18.59 -11.29
CA THR A 419 -7.42 -19.58 -11.34
C THR A 419 -6.90 -19.85 -9.94
N PHE A 420 -6.92 -21.11 -9.52
CA PHE A 420 -6.38 -21.55 -8.24
C PHE A 420 -4.93 -22.01 -8.40
N ALA A 421 -4.06 -21.56 -7.49
CA ALA A 421 -2.67 -21.95 -7.48
C ALA A 421 -2.53 -23.45 -7.19
N GLN A 422 -1.73 -24.15 -8.00
CA GLN A 422 -1.37 -25.55 -7.74
C GLN A 422 -0.48 -25.68 -6.48
N GLN A 423 0.23 -24.61 -6.12
CA GLN A 423 1.05 -24.54 -4.91
C GLN A 423 0.80 -23.23 -4.16
N ALA A 424 0.51 -23.33 -2.87
CA ALA A 424 0.39 -22.19 -1.97
C ALA A 424 1.48 -22.22 -0.89
N THR A 425 2.26 -21.15 -0.78
CA THR A 425 3.22 -20.96 0.31
C THR A 425 2.59 -20.09 1.39
N ILE A 426 2.51 -20.63 2.62
CA ILE A 426 1.87 -20.00 3.77
C ILE A 426 2.96 -19.61 4.78
N PRO A 427 3.27 -18.32 4.95
CA PRO A 427 4.27 -17.88 5.92
C PRO A 427 3.76 -18.08 7.34
N THR A 428 4.64 -18.43 8.28
CA THR A 428 4.27 -18.53 9.70
C THR A 428 4.39 -17.19 10.41
N HIS A 429 5.26 -16.31 9.92
CA HIS A 429 5.54 -15.03 10.57
C HIS A 429 6.11 -13.99 9.58
N TYR A 430 6.12 -12.73 10.01
CA TYR A 430 6.86 -11.62 9.41
C TYR A 430 7.79 -10.93 10.45
N ARG A 431 8.64 -9.97 10.04
CA ARG A 431 9.77 -9.41 10.81
C ARG A 431 9.57 -7.92 10.83
N GLU A 432 9.62 -7.41 12.03
CA GLU A 432 9.37 -6.03 12.33
C GLU A 432 10.50 -5.56 13.23
N GLY A 433 11.48 -4.89 12.62
CA GLY A 433 12.75 -4.56 13.28
C GLY A 433 13.50 -5.82 13.73
N GLN A 434 13.69 -5.97 15.03
CA GLN A 434 14.39 -7.11 15.66
C GLN A 434 13.45 -8.19 16.21
N HIS A 435 12.18 -8.19 15.80
CA HIS A 435 11.18 -9.14 16.29
C HIS A 435 10.50 -9.90 15.16
N ALA A 436 10.07 -11.13 15.43
CA ALA A 436 9.14 -11.91 14.62
C ALA A 436 7.69 -11.68 15.10
N VAL A 437 6.75 -11.65 14.15
CA VAL A 437 5.31 -11.45 14.36
C VAL A 437 4.53 -12.51 13.59
N ILE A 438 3.64 -13.24 14.26
CA ILE A 438 2.92 -14.39 13.66
C ILE A 438 1.89 -13.98 12.58
N CYS A 439 1.87 -14.69 11.46
CA CYS A 439 0.90 -14.56 10.36
C CYS A 439 -0.42 -15.27 10.68
N ARG A 440 -1.10 -14.80 11.74
CA ARG A 440 -2.24 -15.49 12.35
C ARG A 440 -3.39 -15.80 11.38
N HIS A 441 -3.64 -14.96 10.38
CA HIS A 441 -4.80 -15.14 9.51
C HIS A 441 -4.51 -16.17 8.42
N GLU A 442 -3.30 -16.13 7.87
CA GLU A 442 -2.80 -17.11 6.91
C GLU A 442 -2.77 -18.52 7.53
N LEU A 443 -2.27 -18.62 8.76
CA LEU A 443 -2.23 -19.88 9.49
C LEU A 443 -3.62 -20.36 9.94
N ALA A 444 -4.54 -19.44 10.30
CA ALA A 444 -5.93 -19.80 10.59
C ALA A 444 -6.67 -20.34 9.35
N THR A 445 -6.38 -19.78 8.17
CA THR A 445 -6.91 -20.28 6.90
C THR A 445 -6.35 -21.67 6.59
N LEU A 446 -5.06 -21.88 6.78
CA LEU A 446 -4.43 -23.20 6.62
C LEU A 446 -5.05 -24.25 7.56
N GLU A 447 -5.27 -23.91 8.83
CA GLU A 447 -5.95 -24.80 9.78
C GLU A 447 -7.38 -25.15 9.33
N ARG A 448 -8.10 -24.20 8.72
CA ARG A 448 -9.43 -24.46 8.14
C ARG A 448 -9.36 -25.36 6.91
N TRP A 449 -8.39 -25.18 6.01
CA TRP A 449 -8.20 -26.07 4.85
C TRP A 449 -8.01 -27.52 5.28
N LEU A 450 -7.31 -27.74 6.39
CA LEU A 450 -7.11 -29.09 6.93
C LEU A 450 -8.35 -29.65 7.65
N GLY A 451 -9.30 -28.80 8.04
CA GLY A 451 -10.58 -29.21 8.64
C GLY A 451 -11.74 -29.33 7.65
N ASP A 452 -11.58 -28.82 6.43
CA ASP A 452 -12.56 -28.94 5.34
C ASP A 452 -12.30 -30.24 4.57
N GLY A 453 -13.25 -31.18 4.67
CA GLY A 453 -13.12 -32.52 4.12
C GLY A 453 -13.00 -32.57 2.59
N GLU A 454 -13.54 -31.59 1.86
CA GLU A 454 -13.43 -31.53 0.40
C GLU A 454 -12.09 -30.94 -0.04
N LEU A 455 -11.66 -29.85 0.60
CA LEU A 455 -10.35 -29.25 0.30
C LEU A 455 -9.20 -30.17 0.68
N GLN A 456 -9.31 -30.89 1.81
CA GLN A 456 -8.28 -31.83 2.24
C GLN A 456 -8.05 -32.94 1.20
N LYS A 457 -9.10 -33.43 0.54
CA LYS A 457 -8.99 -34.42 -0.55
C LYS A 457 -8.26 -33.89 -1.78
N GLN A 458 -8.24 -32.57 -1.99
CA GLN A 458 -7.58 -31.91 -3.11
C GLN A 458 -6.07 -31.67 -2.85
N ILE A 459 -5.61 -31.77 -1.60
CA ILE A 459 -4.20 -31.61 -1.25
C ILE A 459 -3.42 -32.87 -1.69
N HIS A 460 -2.36 -32.68 -2.47
CA HIS A 460 -1.43 -33.72 -2.90
C HIS A 460 -0.30 -33.92 -1.88
N SER A 461 0.30 -32.82 -1.40
CA SER A 461 1.38 -32.89 -0.41
C SER A 461 1.44 -31.64 0.46
N LEU A 462 1.84 -31.83 1.71
CA LEU A 462 2.16 -30.75 2.65
C LEU A 462 3.66 -30.81 2.96
N GLU A 463 4.32 -29.65 2.96
CA GLU A 463 5.74 -29.51 3.28
C GLU A 463 5.93 -28.37 4.27
N LYS A 464 6.94 -28.48 5.15
CA LYS A 464 7.39 -27.38 6.01
C LYS A 464 8.83 -27.00 5.70
N SER A 465 9.15 -25.73 5.88
CA SER A 465 10.53 -25.28 5.89
C SER A 465 11.23 -25.71 7.17
N ALA A 466 12.42 -26.30 7.06
CA ALA A 466 13.30 -26.59 8.18
C ALA A 466 14.76 -26.46 7.73
N ASN A 467 15.56 -25.63 8.41
CA ASN A 467 17.00 -25.42 8.12
C ASN A 467 17.30 -25.10 6.64
N GLY A 468 16.44 -24.29 6.00
CA GLY A 468 16.58 -23.91 4.59
C GLY A 468 16.21 -25.01 3.58
N LYS A 469 15.68 -26.15 4.03
CA LYS A 469 15.14 -27.22 3.18
C LYS A 469 13.63 -27.37 3.36
N LEU A 470 12.97 -28.01 2.40
CA LEU A 470 11.57 -28.41 2.47
C LEU A 470 11.46 -29.87 2.88
N LEU A 471 10.71 -30.15 3.95
CA LEU A 471 10.43 -31.48 4.46
C LEU A 471 8.95 -31.79 4.29
N LYS A 472 8.60 -32.94 3.73
CA LYS A 472 7.21 -33.41 3.67
C LYS A 472 6.69 -33.71 5.08
N ILE A 473 5.43 -33.35 5.33
CA ILE A 473 4.74 -33.55 6.60
C ILE A 473 3.30 -34.01 6.37
N THR A 474 2.72 -34.65 7.37
CA THR A 474 1.30 -35.03 7.41
C THR A 474 0.44 -33.87 7.91
N ALA A 475 -0.88 -33.94 7.67
CA ALA A 475 -1.83 -32.94 8.20
C ALA A 475 -1.80 -32.89 9.74
N ALA A 476 -1.66 -34.03 10.42
CA ALA A 476 -1.57 -34.10 11.87
C ALA A 476 -0.27 -33.46 12.41
N GLU A 477 0.86 -33.64 11.74
CA GLU A 477 2.11 -32.95 12.06
C GLU A 477 2.01 -31.45 11.84
N LEU A 478 1.39 -31.01 10.74
CA LEU A 478 1.16 -29.60 10.47
C LEU A 478 0.32 -28.95 11.58
N LEU A 479 -0.77 -29.60 11.99
CA LEU A 479 -1.62 -29.12 13.08
C LEU A 479 -0.86 -29.02 14.41
N ARG A 480 0.01 -29.98 14.73
CA ARG A 480 0.89 -29.92 15.92
C ARG A 480 1.87 -28.74 15.83
N GLU A 481 2.46 -28.49 14.66
CA GLU A 481 3.37 -27.36 14.46
C GLU A 481 2.64 -26.01 14.57
N LEU A 482 1.43 -25.89 14.02
CA LEU A 482 0.57 -24.72 14.19
C LEU A 482 0.29 -24.45 15.67
N GLU A 483 0.05 -25.50 16.44
CA GLU A 483 -0.21 -25.40 17.87
C GLU A 483 1.04 -24.94 18.65
N ALA A 484 2.23 -25.43 18.26
CA ALA A 484 3.51 -24.97 18.79
C ALA A 484 3.78 -23.49 18.47
N LEU A 485 3.50 -23.05 17.24
CA LEU A 485 3.57 -21.64 16.84
C LEU A 485 2.63 -20.78 17.69
N LYS A 486 1.37 -21.19 17.86
CA LYS A 486 0.42 -20.46 18.70
C LYS A 486 0.91 -20.34 20.15
N LYS A 487 1.53 -21.38 20.71
CA LYS A 487 2.11 -21.38 22.06
C LYS A 487 3.34 -20.47 22.17
N SER A 488 4.26 -20.52 21.21
CA SER A 488 5.50 -19.70 21.21
C SER A 488 5.18 -18.20 21.17
N PHE A 489 4.23 -17.81 20.31
CA PHE A 489 3.78 -16.43 20.19
C PHE A 489 2.73 -16.06 21.25
N ALA A 490 2.29 -16.95 22.13
CA ALA A 490 1.26 -16.61 23.11
C ALA A 490 1.73 -15.57 24.13
N ARG A 491 0.88 -14.59 24.41
CA ARG A 491 1.07 -13.64 25.52
C ARG A 491 0.70 -14.26 26.86
N VAL A 492 -0.34 -15.11 26.89
CA VAL A 492 -0.82 -15.81 28.09
C VAL A 492 -0.47 -17.29 28.03
N LYS A 493 0.30 -17.77 29.02
CA LYS A 493 0.59 -19.19 29.22
C LYS A 493 -0.60 -19.86 29.94
N ARG A 494 -1.72 -20.01 29.23
CA ARG A 494 -2.89 -20.77 29.68
C ARG A 494 -3.16 -21.89 28.69
N ASP A 495 -3.40 -23.08 29.20
CA ASP A 495 -3.85 -24.21 28.40
C ASP A 495 -5.38 -24.17 28.26
N PHE A 496 -5.86 -24.50 27.05
CA PHE A 496 -7.27 -24.46 26.69
C PHE A 496 -7.86 -25.86 26.76
N SER A 497 -9.13 -25.97 27.14
CA SER A 497 -9.87 -27.24 27.17
C SER A 497 -9.83 -27.91 25.79
N GLY A 498 -9.29 -29.12 25.70
CA GLY A 498 -9.09 -29.87 24.45
C GLY A 498 -7.74 -29.65 23.77
N GLY A 499 -6.77 -29.00 24.42
CA GLY A 499 -5.38 -28.91 23.95
C GLY A 499 -5.12 -27.99 22.75
N LYS A 500 -6.18 -27.38 22.18
CA LYS A 500 -6.13 -26.46 21.04
C LYS A 500 -6.38 -25.01 21.46
N ARG A 501 -5.42 -24.14 21.18
CA ARG A 501 -5.44 -22.70 21.40
C ARG A 501 -6.19 -22.02 20.26
N PRO A 502 -7.18 -21.17 20.56
CA PRO A 502 -7.91 -20.44 19.53
C PRO A 502 -7.05 -19.31 18.95
N TRP A 503 -7.19 -19.03 17.65
CA TRP A 503 -6.58 -17.87 16.98
C TRP A 503 -7.05 -16.51 17.53
N LYS A 504 -8.11 -16.50 18.35
CA LYS A 504 -8.59 -15.33 19.09
C LYS A 504 -7.67 -14.95 20.27
N THR A 505 -6.66 -15.76 20.57
CA THR A 505 -5.71 -15.50 21.66
C THR A 505 -4.80 -14.31 21.36
N LEU A 506 -4.36 -13.61 22.42
CA LEU A 506 -3.35 -12.57 22.33
C LEU A 506 -1.98 -13.16 21.99
N PHE A 507 -1.44 -12.78 20.84
CA PHE A 507 -0.08 -13.09 20.43
C PHE A 507 0.87 -11.90 20.70
N LYS A 508 2.08 -12.20 21.17
CA LYS A 508 3.17 -11.23 21.39
C LYS A 508 4.17 -11.32 20.23
N LYS A 509 4.89 -10.23 19.98
CA LYS A 509 6.10 -10.28 19.16
C LYS A 509 7.19 -11.01 19.94
N ILE A 510 8.02 -11.80 19.27
CA ILE A 510 9.14 -12.51 19.89
C ILE A 510 10.45 -12.00 19.28
N PRO A 511 11.55 -11.90 20.03
CA PRO A 511 12.85 -11.50 19.47
C PRO A 511 13.26 -12.41 18.31
N TRP A 512 13.85 -11.83 17.27
CA TRP A 512 14.22 -12.52 16.02
C TRP A 512 15.08 -13.76 16.30
N ASN A 513 16.11 -13.60 17.11
CA ASN A 513 17.05 -14.68 17.45
C ASN A 513 16.34 -15.83 18.19
N LYS A 514 15.42 -15.51 19.11
CA LYS A 514 14.65 -16.54 19.83
C LYS A 514 13.74 -17.35 18.92
N PHE A 515 13.24 -16.74 17.84
CA PHE A 515 12.46 -17.48 16.85
C PHE A 515 13.36 -18.39 16.00
N THR A 516 14.49 -17.88 15.51
CA THR A 516 15.42 -18.70 14.71
C THR A 516 15.97 -19.90 15.49
N ASP A 517 16.12 -19.77 16.81
CA ASP A 517 16.60 -20.85 17.67
C ASP A 517 15.52 -21.90 17.98
N SER A 518 14.24 -21.59 17.73
CA SER A 518 13.09 -22.43 18.12
C SER A 518 12.83 -23.64 17.20
N GLN A 519 13.56 -23.75 16.08
CA GLN A 519 13.38 -24.76 15.02
C GLN A 519 11.97 -24.84 14.40
N LEU A 520 11.08 -23.89 14.73
CA LEU A 520 9.74 -23.81 14.16
C LEU A 520 9.83 -23.46 12.67
N ALA A 521 8.88 -23.98 11.89
CA ALA A 521 8.83 -23.68 10.46
C ALA A 521 8.68 -22.17 10.18
N ASP A 522 9.49 -21.65 9.26
CA ASP A 522 9.36 -20.30 8.70
C ASP A 522 8.12 -20.16 7.79
N TYR A 523 7.81 -21.22 7.03
CA TYR A 523 6.66 -21.30 6.13
C TYR A 523 6.24 -22.74 5.87
N PHE A 524 5.01 -22.90 5.42
CA PHE A 524 4.46 -24.16 4.90
C PHE A 524 4.25 -24.06 3.39
N VAL A 525 4.35 -25.19 2.69
CA VAL A 525 4.00 -25.31 1.28
C VAL A 525 2.92 -26.36 1.14
N VAL A 526 1.79 -25.96 0.55
CA VAL A 526 0.65 -26.83 0.25
C VAL A 526 0.62 -27.01 -1.26
N ARG A 527 0.72 -28.26 -1.73
CA ARG A 527 0.53 -28.60 -3.15
C ARG A 527 -0.81 -29.29 -3.33
N PHE A 528 -1.55 -28.88 -4.35
CA PHE A 528 -2.84 -29.42 -4.73
C PHE A 528 -2.68 -30.37 -5.94
N LYS A 529 -3.60 -31.32 -6.09
CA LYS A 529 -3.55 -32.35 -7.14
C LYS A 529 -3.64 -31.76 -8.55
N LYS A 530 -4.42 -30.69 -8.74
CA LYS A 530 -4.65 -30.04 -10.03
C LYS A 530 -4.70 -28.52 -9.87
N THR A 531 -4.38 -27.84 -10.96
CA THR A 531 -4.70 -26.42 -11.14
C THR A 531 -6.18 -26.35 -11.50
N ASP A 532 -6.99 -25.79 -10.61
CA ASP A 532 -8.43 -25.67 -10.85
C ASP A 532 -8.71 -24.30 -11.48
N ILE A 533 -9.53 -24.31 -12.52
CA ILE A 533 -10.08 -23.10 -13.14
C ILE A 533 -11.58 -23.14 -12.91
N LEU A 534 -12.11 -22.09 -12.30
CA LEU A 534 -13.54 -21.92 -12.10
C LEU A 534 -14.01 -20.76 -12.97
N GLU A 535 -14.88 -21.05 -13.92
CA GLU A 535 -15.58 -20.04 -14.70
C GLU A 535 -16.97 -19.81 -14.11
N LEU A 536 -17.31 -18.54 -13.87
CA LEU A 536 -18.63 -18.15 -13.40
C LEU A 536 -19.22 -17.13 -14.37
N ASP A 537 -20.50 -17.31 -14.67
CA ASP A 537 -21.29 -16.37 -15.43
C ASP A 537 -21.83 -15.26 -14.50
N LEU A 538 -21.44 -14.01 -14.79
CA LEU A 538 -21.84 -12.84 -14.01
C LEU A 538 -23.19 -12.28 -14.44
N GLU A 539 -23.82 -12.82 -15.48
CA GLU A 539 -25.21 -12.52 -15.82
C GLU A 539 -26.18 -13.20 -14.84
N SER A 540 -25.77 -14.33 -14.25
CA SER A 540 -26.54 -15.06 -13.23
C SER A 540 -26.35 -14.52 -11.80
N GLU A 541 -27.42 -14.47 -11.01
CA GLU A 541 -27.34 -14.12 -9.58
C GLU A 541 -26.51 -15.15 -8.79
N ALA A 542 -26.54 -16.42 -9.21
CA ALA A 542 -25.75 -17.49 -8.61
C ALA A 542 -24.23 -17.26 -8.80
N GLY A 543 -23.79 -16.87 -10.01
CA GLY A 543 -22.39 -16.56 -10.29
C GLY A 543 -21.90 -15.34 -9.52
N ARG A 544 -22.73 -14.28 -9.41
CA ARG A 544 -22.44 -13.11 -8.57
C ARG A 544 -22.27 -13.48 -7.09
N LYS A 545 -23.18 -14.30 -6.54
CA LYS A 545 -23.08 -14.81 -5.17
C LYS A 545 -21.83 -15.68 -4.96
N ALA A 546 -21.50 -16.55 -5.91
CA ALA A 546 -20.31 -17.40 -5.84
C ALA A 546 -19.01 -16.57 -5.83
N LEU A 547 -18.90 -15.54 -6.68
CA LEU A 547 -17.76 -14.61 -6.68
C LEU A 547 -17.61 -13.88 -5.33
N ALA A 548 -18.74 -13.39 -4.78
CA ALA A 548 -18.75 -12.73 -3.47
C ALA A 548 -18.33 -13.69 -2.34
N GLN A 549 -18.78 -14.94 -2.38
CA GLN A 549 -18.40 -15.96 -1.40
C GLN A 549 -16.90 -16.34 -1.49
N ILE A 550 -16.35 -16.53 -2.68
CA ILE A 550 -14.92 -16.86 -2.84
C ILE A 550 -14.04 -15.71 -2.31
N SER A 551 -14.43 -14.48 -2.60
CA SER A 551 -13.73 -13.28 -2.10
C SER A 551 -13.87 -13.11 -0.59
N GLY A 552 -14.89 -13.68 0.06
CA GLY A 552 -15.11 -13.58 1.51
C GLY A 552 -14.66 -14.80 2.33
N THR A 553 -14.20 -15.88 1.70
CA THR A 553 -13.91 -17.16 2.37
C THR A 553 -12.41 -17.46 2.50
N HIS A 554 -12.10 -18.49 3.29
CA HIS A 554 -10.77 -19.05 3.46
C HIS A 554 -10.15 -19.63 2.17
N LEU A 555 -10.91 -19.76 1.08
CA LEU A 555 -10.41 -20.13 -0.25
C LEU A 555 -9.57 -19.03 -0.91
N ALA A 556 -9.72 -17.79 -0.46
CA ALA A 556 -9.00 -16.62 -0.93
C ALA A 556 -7.46 -16.81 -1.02
N LEU A 557 -6.84 -17.55 -0.10
CA LEU A 557 -5.39 -17.81 -0.15
C LEU A 557 -4.98 -18.83 -1.23
N ARG A 558 -5.92 -19.56 -1.82
CA ARG A 558 -5.63 -20.47 -2.93
C ARG A 558 -5.81 -19.79 -4.28
N VAL A 559 -6.60 -18.72 -4.35
CA VAL A 559 -6.81 -17.94 -5.57
C VAL A 559 -5.49 -17.29 -5.98
N GLU A 560 -5.05 -17.56 -7.20
CA GLU A 560 -3.86 -16.97 -7.80
C GLU A 560 -4.22 -15.70 -8.56
N ASN A 561 -5.22 -15.80 -9.45
CA ASN A 561 -5.68 -14.72 -10.30
C ASN A 561 -7.20 -14.77 -10.42
N ILE A 562 -7.82 -13.60 -10.45
CA ILE A 562 -9.21 -13.41 -10.84
C ILE A 562 -9.18 -12.59 -12.13
N THR A 563 -9.80 -13.07 -13.20
CA THR A 563 -9.93 -12.32 -14.46
C THR A 563 -11.41 -12.10 -14.73
N ILE A 564 -11.85 -10.84 -14.69
CA ILE A 564 -13.22 -10.44 -15.00
C ILE A 564 -13.21 -9.87 -16.42
N GLN A 565 -14.07 -10.44 -17.25
CA GLN A 565 -14.35 -9.98 -18.60
C GLN A 565 -15.66 -9.18 -18.57
N HIS A 566 -15.61 -7.92 -18.99
CA HIS A 566 -16.75 -7.00 -18.93
C HIS A 566 -16.80 -6.09 -20.17
N PRO A 567 -18.00 -5.73 -20.69
CA PRO A 567 -18.15 -4.93 -21.91
C PRO A 567 -17.89 -3.42 -21.73
N ALA A 568 -17.32 -2.98 -20.60
CA ALA A 568 -17.14 -1.55 -20.33
C ALA A 568 -16.14 -0.91 -21.30
N ASP A 569 -16.50 0.25 -21.87
CA ASP A 569 -15.72 0.90 -22.94
C ASP A 569 -14.29 1.23 -22.54
N LEU A 570 -14.05 1.62 -21.28
CA LEU A 570 -12.70 1.90 -20.81
C LEU A 570 -11.79 0.66 -20.89
N LEU A 571 -12.33 -0.54 -20.67
CA LEU A 571 -11.56 -1.78 -20.70
C LEU A 571 -11.06 -2.14 -22.11
N ARG A 572 -11.61 -1.54 -23.18
CA ARG A 572 -11.08 -1.71 -24.55
C ARG A 572 -9.68 -1.12 -24.68
N THR A 573 -9.42 -0.06 -23.92
CA THR A 573 -8.17 0.70 -24.02
C THR A 573 -6.99 0.02 -23.33
N ALA A 574 -7.22 -0.75 -22.25
CA ALA A 574 -6.18 -1.36 -21.43
C ALA A 574 -6.69 -2.50 -20.55
N THR A 575 -5.78 -3.33 -20.03
CA THR A 575 -6.07 -4.27 -18.93
C THR A 575 -5.89 -3.56 -17.59
N PHE A 576 -6.94 -3.55 -16.78
CA PHE A 576 -6.88 -2.93 -15.46
C PHE A 576 -6.64 -3.97 -14.37
N VAL A 577 -5.89 -3.58 -13.35
CA VAL A 577 -5.52 -4.46 -12.24
C VAL A 577 -5.94 -3.82 -10.92
N ASP A 578 -6.88 -4.45 -10.22
CA ASP A 578 -7.15 -4.16 -8.82
C ASP A 578 -6.17 -4.96 -7.95
N THR A 579 -5.25 -4.26 -7.28
CA THR A 579 -4.32 -4.90 -6.36
C THR A 579 -4.86 -4.88 -4.92
N PRO A 580 -4.59 -5.93 -4.13
CA PRO A 580 -4.80 -5.90 -2.69
C PRO A 580 -4.24 -4.65 -2.01
N GLY A 581 -4.92 -4.16 -0.95
CA GLY A 581 -4.42 -3.02 -0.17
C GLY A 581 -3.06 -3.31 0.47
N LEU A 582 -2.08 -2.43 0.26
CA LEU A 582 -0.69 -2.59 0.70
C LEU A 582 -0.51 -2.49 2.23
N ASP A 583 -1.48 -1.97 2.95
CA ASP A 583 -1.50 -1.85 4.42
C ASP A 583 -2.51 -2.81 5.07
N SER A 584 -2.96 -3.81 4.30
CA SER A 584 -3.71 -4.93 4.86
C SER A 584 -2.89 -5.69 5.93
N VAL A 585 -3.59 -6.35 6.84
CA VAL A 585 -2.98 -7.20 7.87
C VAL A 585 -2.34 -8.47 7.30
N TYR A 586 -2.48 -8.70 5.99
CA TYR A 586 -1.97 -9.87 5.28
C TYR A 586 -0.67 -9.51 4.56
N HIS A 587 0.45 -10.08 5.00
CA HIS A 587 1.76 -9.79 4.41
C HIS A 587 1.81 -10.16 2.92
N ARG A 588 1.11 -11.23 2.53
CA ARG A 588 1.00 -11.70 1.14
C ARG A 588 0.46 -10.63 0.18
N HIS A 589 -0.41 -9.74 0.63
CA HIS A 589 -0.98 -8.68 -0.20
C HIS A 589 0.06 -7.64 -0.64
N ARG A 590 1.07 -7.38 0.22
CA ARG A 590 2.22 -6.54 -0.15
C ARG A 590 3.07 -7.17 -1.25
N GLU A 591 3.38 -8.45 -1.10
CA GLU A 591 4.19 -9.19 -2.08
C GLU A 591 3.48 -9.33 -3.41
N ILE A 592 2.18 -9.64 -3.39
CA ILE A 592 1.36 -9.73 -4.59
C ILE A 592 1.42 -8.41 -5.37
N THR A 593 1.16 -7.28 -4.69
CA THR A 593 1.20 -5.97 -5.32
C THR A 593 2.60 -5.66 -5.88
N ALA A 594 3.65 -5.95 -5.11
CA ALA A 594 5.04 -5.72 -5.53
C ALA A 594 5.45 -6.51 -6.79
N ARG A 595 4.82 -7.67 -7.08
CA ARG A 595 5.09 -8.45 -8.30
C ARG A 595 4.52 -7.81 -9.57
N TYR A 596 3.42 -7.08 -9.45
CA TYR A 596 2.74 -6.48 -10.60
C TYR A 596 3.21 -5.06 -10.91
N LEU A 597 3.79 -4.36 -9.93
CA LEU A 597 4.29 -3.00 -10.15
C LEU A 597 5.33 -2.90 -11.28
N PRO A 598 6.33 -3.81 -11.43
CA PRO A 598 7.34 -3.69 -12.50
C PRO A 598 6.76 -3.83 -13.91
N ASP A 599 5.73 -4.66 -14.09
CA ASP A 599 5.09 -4.94 -15.39
C ASP A 599 3.98 -3.91 -15.72
N SER A 600 3.81 -2.89 -14.90
CA SER A 600 2.74 -1.88 -15.06
C SER A 600 3.17 -0.75 -16.00
N ASP A 601 2.35 -0.47 -17.01
CA ASP A 601 2.56 0.64 -17.93
C ASP A 601 2.05 1.97 -17.39
N CYS A 602 1.01 1.92 -16.54
CA CYS A 602 0.40 3.06 -15.87
C CYS A 602 -0.04 2.69 -14.44
N PHE A 603 0.07 3.65 -13.53
CA PHE A 603 -0.24 3.50 -12.11
C PHE A 603 -1.37 4.44 -11.71
N LEU A 604 -2.37 3.90 -11.02
CA LEU A 604 -3.43 4.67 -10.37
C LEU A 604 -3.20 4.62 -8.84
N LEU A 605 -2.69 5.69 -8.26
CA LEU A 605 -2.49 5.82 -6.82
C LEU A 605 -3.74 6.37 -6.15
N PHE A 606 -4.43 5.54 -5.36
CA PHE A 606 -5.61 5.94 -4.61
C PHE A 606 -5.25 6.44 -3.21
N LEU A 607 -5.59 7.69 -2.94
CA LEU A 607 -5.53 8.35 -1.64
C LEU A 607 -6.95 8.65 -1.15
N ASN A 608 -7.12 8.70 0.17
CA ASN A 608 -8.38 9.12 0.77
C ASN A 608 -8.39 10.63 0.95
N GLY A 609 -9.43 11.34 0.49
CA GLY A 609 -9.55 12.79 0.61
C GLY A 609 -9.49 13.34 2.02
N LYS A 610 -9.90 12.58 3.03
CA LYS A 610 -9.72 12.98 4.44
C LYS A 610 -8.36 12.60 5.01
N HIS A 611 -7.67 11.61 4.44
CA HIS A 611 -6.41 11.08 4.97
C HIS A 611 -5.41 10.96 3.84
N ILE A 612 -4.74 12.07 3.56
CA ILE A 612 -3.87 12.22 2.41
C ILE A 612 -2.41 12.07 2.85
N LEU A 613 -1.66 11.24 2.10
CA LEU A 613 -0.25 10.93 2.37
C LEU A 613 0.00 10.40 3.79
N THR A 614 -0.81 9.46 4.26
CA THR A 614 -0.51 8.77 5.52
C THR A 614 0.80 7.98 5.42
N ARG A 615 1.36 7.52 6.55
CA ARG A 615 2.57 6.67 6.54
C ARG A 615 2.43 5.47 5.59
N PRO A 616 1.31 4.71 5.59
CA PRO A 616 1.05 3.70 4.57
C PRO A 616 1.17 4.22 3.13
N ASP A 617 0.50 5.32 2.79
CA ASP A 617 0.48 5.86 1.43
C ASP A 617 1.89 6.21 0.92
N THR A 618 2.74 6.76 1.80
CA THR A 618 4.15 7.04 1.44
C THR A 618 4.97 5.78 1.19
N GLY A 619 4.66 4.67 1.88
CA GLY A 619 5.27 3.38 1.60
C GLY A 619 4.90 2.86 0.21
N ILE A 620 3.63 3.01 -0.17
CA ILE A 620 3.12 2.64 -1.49
C ILE A 620 3.79 3.46 -2.59
N LEU A 621 3.84 4.78 -2.42
CA LEU A 621 4.52 5.69 -3.34
C LEU A 621 5.98 5.28 -3.56
N ARG A 622 6.72 4.99 -2.49
CA ARG A 622 8.11 4.53 -2.60
C ARG A 622 8.23 3.21 -3.35
N MET A 623 7.32 2.26 -3.12
CA MET A 623 7.29 0.99 -3.86
C MET A 623 7.06 1.21 -5.36
N ILE A 624 6.12 2.09 -5.73
CA ILE A 624 5.88 2.46 -7.13
C ILE A 624 7.15 3.06 -7.74
N PHE A 625 7.77 4.04 -7.08
CA PHE A 625 9.00 4.68 -7.59
C PHE A 625 10.23 3.77 -7.66
N GLN A 626 10.26 2.70 -6.86
CA GLN A 626 11.32 1.68 -6.90
C GLN A 626 11.09 0.66 -8.02
N ALA A 627 9.84 0.31 -8.31
CA ALA A 627 9.48 -0.62 -9.37
C ALA A 627 9.46 0.05 -10.76
N ALA A 628 9.23 1.35 -10.79
CA ALA A 628 9.20 2.19 -11.98
C ALA A 628 10.52 2.21 -12.75
N PRO A 629 10.49 2.25 -14.10
CA PRO A 629 11.67 2.56 -14.90
C PRO A 629 12.24 3.95 -14.52
N GLN A 630 13.57 4.07 -14.45
CA GLN A 630 14.25 5.35 -14.20
C GLN A 630 14.30 6.21 -15.48
N THR A 631 13.15 6.44 -16.10
CA THR A 631 13.02 7.27 -17.30
C THR A 631 12.36 8.62 -16.96
N PRO A 632 12.73 9.71 -17.65
CA PRO A 632 12.11 11.03 -17.43
C PRO A 632 10.59 11.04 -17.64
N ASP A 633 10.07 10.15 -18.49
CA ASP A 633 8.65 10.02 -18.81
C ASP A 633 7.80 9.34 -17.72
N PHE A 634 8.39 8.89 -16.61
CA PHE A 634 7.63 8.20 -15.56
C PHE A 634 6.49 9.05 -14.98
N SER A 635 6.67 10.38 -14.92
CA SER A 635 5.63 11.29 -14.45
C SER A 635 4.34 11.21 -15.24
N ARG A 636 4.41 10.84 -16.52
CA ARG A 636 3.24 10.64 -17.40
C ARG A 636 2.49 9.34 -17.12
N LYS A 637 3.08 8.42 -16.34
CA LYS A 637 2.53 7.10 -16.04
C LYS A 637 1.87 7.02 -14.67
N LEU A 638 1.89 8.07 -13.84
CA LEU A 638 1.33 8.07 -12.49
C LEU A 638 0.14 9.03 -12.37
N PHE A 639 -1.04 8.48 -12.08
CA PHE A 639 -2.24 9.25 -11.72
C PHE A 639 -2.45 9.18 -10.22
N VAL A 640 -2.69 10.33 -9.59
CA VAL A 640 -3.00 10.42 -8.16
C VAL A 640 -4.49 10.71 -8.00
N ILE A 641 -5.23 9.73 -7.50
CA ILE A 641 -6.68 9.79 -7.34
C ILE A 641 -7.00 10.03 -5.87
N ILE A 642 -7.54 11.19 -5.54
CA ILE A 642 -8.13 11.49 -4.24
C ILE A 642 -9.60 11.12 -4.27
N ASN A 643 -9.92 9.97 -3.68
CA ASN A 643 -11.29 9.51 -3.55
C ASN A 643 -11.98 10.12 -2.31
N PHE A 644 -13.30 9.97 -2.16
CA PHE A 644 -14.11 10.59 -1.10
C PHE A 644 -14.13 12.13 -1.18
N ALA A 645 -13.98 12.70 -2.38
CA ALA A 645 -13.95 14.14 -2.58
C ALA A 645 -15.29 14.85 -2.30
N ASP A 646 -16.40 14.09 -2.27
CA ASP A 646 -17.73 14.52 -1.81
C ASP A 646 -17.72 14.95 -0.34
N THR A 647 -16.79 14.40 0.44
CA THR A 647 -16.70 14.67 1.87
C THR A 647 -15.83 15.89 2.22
N LEU A 648 -15.30 16.59 1.21
CA LEU A 648 -14.41 17.75 1.35
C LEU A 648 -15.12 19.03 0.89
N THR A 649 -15.01 20.10 1.68
CA THR A 649 -15.43 21.43 1.23
C THR A 649 -14.48 21.98 0.15
N PRO A 650 -14.86 23.01 -0.63
CA PRO A 650 -13.99 23.60 -1.66
C PRO A 650 -12.63 24.07 -1.12
N ARG A 651 -12.62 24.77 0.02
CA ARG A 651 -11.38 25.22 0.70
C ARG A 651 -10.50 24.05 1.14
N GLN A 652 -11.13 23.00 1.64
CA GLN A 652 -10.49 21.78 2.09
C GLN A 652 -9.83 21.02 0.91
N ARG A 653 -10.51 20.97 -0.24
CA ARG A 653 -9.98 20.39 -1.48
C ARG A 653 -8.76 21.15 -2.00
N GLU A 654 -8.82 22.48 -1.98
CA GLU A 654 -7.70 23.34 -2.40
C GLU A 654 -6.46 23.15 -1.50
N ARG A 655 -6.66 23.11 -0.18
CA ARG A 655 -5.58 22.81 0.78
C ARG A 655 -4.97 21.42 0.55
N ALA A 656 -5.81 20.40 0.39
CA ALA A 656 -5.38 19.05 0.08
C ALA A 656 -4.54 18.99 -1.21
N HIS A 657 -4.98 19.69 -2.25
CA HIS A 657 -4.26 19.80 -3.53
C HIS A 657 -2.89 20.45 -3.35
N ASN A 658 -2.82 21.60 -2.67
CA ASN A 658 -1.56 22.30 -2.42
C ASN A 658 -0.59 21.46 -1.57
N TYR A 659 -1.09 20.80 -0.54
CA TYR A 659 -0.30 19.88 0.29
C TYR A 659 0.25 18.72 -0.52
N LEU A 660 -0.56 18.11 -1.39
CA LEU A 660 -0.11 17.04 -2.28
C LEU A 660 0.96 17.54 -3.25
N ARG A 661 0.74 18.68 -3.89
CA ARG A 661 1.69 19.26 -4.83
C ARG A 661 3.07 19.47 -4.20
N GLU A 662 3.13 20.03 -2.99
CA GLU A 662 4.39 20.26 -2.28
C GLU A 662 5.08 18.96 -1.85
N ASN A 663 4.34 18.01 -1.29
CA ASN A 663 4.92 16.81 -0.70
C ASN A 663 5.18 15.70 -1.71
N LEU A 664 4.35 15.56 -2.75
CA LEU A 664 4.60 14.62 -3.84
C LEU A 664 5.85 15.02 -4.62
N ALA A 665 6.05 16.31 -4.92
CA ALA A 665 7.28 16.77 -5.58
C ALA A 665 8.52 16.38 -4.78
N LYS A 666 8.49 16.57 -3.45
CA LYS A 666 9.58 16.17 -2.54
C LYS A 666 9.78 14.65 -2.48
N LEU A 667 8.70 13.88 -2.34
CA LEU A 667 8.75 12.42 -2.19
C LEU A 667 9.09 11.68 -3.50
N SER A 668 8.82 12.30 -4.65
CA SER A 668 9.03 11.73 -5.98
C SER A 668 10.31 12.21 -6.66
N GLU A 669 11.07 13.11 -6.03
CA GLU A 669 12.22 13.79 -6.65
C GLU A 669 11.84 14.48 -7.97
N GLY A 670 10.64 15.07 -8.03
CA GLY A 670 10.10 15.73 -9.22
C GLY A 670 9.48 14.79 -10.27
N ARG A 671 9.38 13.49 -10.00
CA ARG A 671 8.79 12.50 -10.94
C ARG A 671 7.26 12.36 -10.86
N ALA A 672 6.57 13.10 -9.99
CA ALA A 672 5.11 13.15 -9.95
C ALA A 672 4.61 14.47 -10.56
N ASP A 673 3.66 14.38 -11.48
CA ASP A 673 3.06 15.53 -12.14
C ASP A 673 1.81 16.02 -11.36
N PRO A 674 1.81 17.26 -10.84
CA PRO A 674 0.65 17.83 -10.17
C PRO A 674 -0.61 17.91 -11.05
N ALA A 675 -0.46 17.98 -12.38
CA ALA A 675 -1.60 18.03 -13.30
C ALA A 675 -2.40 16.70 -13.35
N ARG A 676 -1.86 15.63 -12.75
CA ARG A 676 -2.47 14.28 -12.71
C ARG A 676 -3.11 13.96 -11.36
N ILE A 677 -3.39 15.01 -10.58
CA ILE A 677 -4.09 14.93 -9.31
C ILE A 677 -5.60 15.09 -9.57
N HIS A 678 -6.37 14.04 -9.34
CA HIS A 678 -7.81 14.00 -9.61
C HIS A 678 -8.60 13.77 -8.32
N PHE A 679 -9.55 14.66 -8.03
CA PHE A 679 -10.52 14.49 -6.95
C PHE A 679 -11.78 13.85 -7.49
N ILE A 680 -12.19 12.71 -6.93
CA ILE A 680 -13.40 12.00 -7.35
C ILE A 680 -14.20 11.52 -6.14
N SER A 681 -15.47 11.21 -6.35
CA SER A 681 -16.22 10.32 -5.48
C SER A 681 -16.60 9.06 -6.24
N ALA A 682 -15.86 7.96 -6.02
CA ALA A 682 -16.12 6.69 -6.70
C ALA A 682 -17.53 6.13 -6.38
N LEU A 683 -18.07 6.45 -5.20
CA LEU A 683 -19.42 6.02 -4.80
C LEU A 683 -20.50 6.85 -5.52
N GLU A 684 -20.34 8.16 -5.57
CA GLU A 684 -21.23 9.01 -6.37
C GLU A 684 -21.13 8.69 -7.85
N ALA A 685 -19.94 8.32 -8.35
CA ALA A 685 -19.76 7.86 -9.71
C ALA A 685 -20.51 6.53 -9.95
N LEU A 686 -20.41 5.55 -9.06
CA LEU A 686 -21.16 4.30 -9.17
C LEU A 686 -22.68 4.52 -9.17
N THR A 687 -23.16 5.56 -8.48
CA THR A 687 -24.59 5.92 -8.40
C THR A 687 -25.03 6.97 -9.43
N GLY A 688 -24.11 7.44 -10.28
CA GLY A 688 -24.38 8.37 -11.38
C GLY A 688 -24.51 9.84 -11.01
N ARG A 689 -24.13 10.21 -9.79
CA ARG A 689 -24.17 11.58 -9.27
C ARG A 689 -22.90 12.38 -9.57
N ASP A 690 -21.73 11.74 -9.65
CA ASP A 690 -20.45 12.40 -9.99
C ASP A 690 -20.10 12.19 -11.47
N GLN A 691 -20.82 12.88 -12.36
CA GLN A 691 -20.61 12.74 -13.81
C GLN A 691 -19.39 13.53 -14.31
N ASN A 692 -19.12 14.71 -13.75
CA ASN A 692 -18.12 15.61 -14.31
C ASN A 692 -16.67 15.27 -13.91
N ASN A 693 -16.40 15.02 -12.61
CA ASN A 693 -15.01 14.79 -12.18
C ASN A 693 -14.53 13.40 -12.62
N PHE A 694 -15.41 12.41 -12.50
CA PHE A 694 -15.13 11.06 -12.94
C PHE A 694 -14.89 11.01 -14.46
N SER A 695 -15.76 11.62 -15.27
CA SER A 695 -15.57 11.64 -16.74
C SER A 695 -14.28 12.35 -17.15
N ARG A 696 -13.89 13.45 -16.48
CA ARG A 696 -12.60 14.12 -16.73
C ARG A 696 -11.41 13.21 -16.44
N LEU A 697 -11.42 12.48 -15.32
CA LEU A 697 -10.39 11.50 -14.99
C LEU A 697 -10.33 10.39 -16.06
N LEU A 698 -11.49 9.84 -16.44
CA LEU A 698 -11.54 8.79 -17.45
C LEU A 698 -11.04 9.27 -18.81
N GLN A 699 -11.40 10.48 -19.23
CA GLN A 699 -10.91 11.08 -20.46
C GLN A 699 -9.39 11.23 -20.43
N HIS A 700 -8.86 11.87 -19.39
CA HIS A 700 -7.42 12.06 -19.26
C HIS A 700 -6.66 10.72 -19.24
N LEU A 701 -7.21 9.70 -18.59
CA LEU A 701 -6.64 8.37 -18.59
C LEU A 701 -6.67 7.73 -19.98
N LYS A 702 -7.79 7.84 -20.72
CA LYS A 702 -7.90 7.36 -22.11
C LYS A 702 -6.89 8.04 -23.02
N ASP A 703 -6.78 9.36 -22.96
CA ASP A 703 -5.85 10.14 -23.78
C ASP A 703 -4.40 9.70 -23.55
N GLN A 704 -4.03 9.41 -22.29
CA GLN A 704 -2.69 8.97 -21.94
C GLN A 704 -2.39 7.54 -22.35
N ILE A 705 -3.36 6.63 -22.20
CA ILE A 705 -3.26 5.26 -22.73
C ILE A 705 -3.09 5.30 -24.24
N TRP A 706 -3.92 6.11 -24.93
CA TRP A 706 -3.85 6.29 -26.37
C TRP A 706 -2.47 6.80 -26.78
N GLN A 707 -1.99 7.89 -26.17
CA GLN A 707 -0.70 8.50 -26.50
C GLN A 707 0.46 7.49 -26.34
N SER A 708 0.44 6.71 -25.26
CA SER A 708 1.49 5.72 -25.00
C SER A 708 1.44 4.53 -25.96
N ARG A 709 0.24 4.02 -26.29
CA ARG A 709 0.08 2.83 -27.13
C ARG A 709 0.16 3.16 -28.61
N CYS A 710 -0.62 4.12 -29.08
CA CYS A 710 -0.79 4.40 -30.50
C CYS A 710 0.33 5.32 -31.03
N ALA A 711 0.43 6.55 -30.53
CA ALA A 711 1.47 7.50 -30.96
C ALA A 711 2.90 7.06 -30.59
N GLY A 712 3.05 6.31 -29.50
CA GLY A 712 4.32 5.73 -29.06
C GLY A 712 4.60 4.37 -29.70
N ASN A 713 3.99 3.32 -29.15
CA ASN A 713 4.37 1.93 -29.43
C ASN A 713 3.96 1.47 -30.84
N TYR A 714 2.70 1.63 -31.25
CA TYR A 714 2.20 1.14 -32.54
C TYR A 714 2.84 1.85 -33.72
N ARG A 715 3.12 3.14 -33.59
CA ARG A 715 3.92 3.90 -34.55
C ARG A 715 5.32 3.28 -34.76
N LEU A 716 5.98 2.82 -33.69
CA LEU A 716 7.26 2.13 -33.80
C LEU A 716 7.11 0.79 -34.56
N PHE A 717 6.05 0.03 -34.31
CA PHE A 717 5.75 -1.20 -35.06
C PHE A 717 5.54 -0.93 -36.55
N ILE A 718 4.78 0.11 -36.90
CA ILE A 718 4.53 0.51 -38.30
C ILE A 718 5.85 0.87 -38.99
N ARG A 719 6.71 1.66 -38.33
CA ARG A 719 8.02 2.05 -38.87
C ARG A 719 8.95 0.86 -39.08
N ARG A 720 9.05 -0.03 -38.08
CA ARG A 720 9.84 -1.27 -38.21
C ARG A 720 9.35 -2.13 -39.37
N ALA A 721 8.04 -2.23 -39.57
CA ALA A 721 7.46 -2.96 -40.70
C ALA A 721 7.82 -2.32 -42.05
N ALA A 722 7.73 -0.99 -42.15
CA ALA A 722 8.11 -0.24 -43.34
C ALA A 722 9.62 -0.35 -43.64
N GLU A 723 10.47 -0.35 -42.61
CA GLU A 723 11.93 -0.56 -42.76
C GLU A 723 12.25 -1.96 -43.32
N ILE A 724 11.58 -3.00 -42.81
CA ILE A 724 11.72 -4.38 -43.31
C ILE A 724 11.35 -4.46 -44.80
N LEU A 725 10.28 -3.77 -45.22
CA LEU A 725 9.82 -3.74 -46.61
C LEU A 725 10.69 -2.88 -47.52
N HIS A 726 11.17 -1.72 -47.04
CA HIS A 726 12.06 -0.85 -47.80
C HIS A 726 13.41 -1.51 -48.08
N ALA A 727 13.95 -2.27 -47.12
CA ALA A 727 15.17 -3.05 -47.31
C ALA A 727 15.04 -4.10 -48.44
N ALA A 728 13.82 -4.51 -48.77
CA ALA A 728 13.54 -5.48 -49.82
C ALA A 728 13.36 -4.87 -51.22
N GLY A 729 13.08 -3.57 -51.33
CA GLY A 729 12.74 -2.89 -52.59
C GLY A 729 13.88 -2.15 -53.29
N ARG A 730 15.15 -2.29 -52.86
CA ARG A 730 16.29 -1.63 -53.51
C ARG A 730 17.27 -2.69 -54.04
N GLU A 731 17.50 -2.71 -55.37
CA GLU A 731 18.78 -3.18 -55.93
C GLU A 731 19.54 -1.96 -56.49
N GLU A 732 20.65 -1.61 -55.85
CA GLU A 732 21.62 -0.62 -56.31
C GLU A 732 22.60 -1.25 -57.32
N SER A 733 23.16 -0.46 -58.24
CA SER A 733 24.12 -0.90 -59.27
C SER A 733 25.36 -1.57 -58.65
N PRO A 734 26.15 -2.44 -59.31
CA PRO A 734 27.33 -3.06 -58.69
C PRO A 734 28.36 -2.05 -58.16
N GLN A 735 28.53 -0.90 -58.83
CA GLN A 735 29.42 0.18 -58.39
C GLN A 735 28.84 0.97 -57.19
N GLU A 736 27.52 1.17 -57.13
CA GLU A 736 26.85 1.72 -55.94
C GLU A 736 26.70 0.69 -54.84
N LYS A 737 26.51 -0.61 -55.11
CA LYS A 737 26.51 -1.72 -54.15
C LYS A 737 27.87 -1.85 -53.52
N ASP A 738 28.98 -1.62 -54.22
CA ASP A 738 30.29 -1.65 -53.60
C ASP A 738 30.59 -0.35 -52.83
N ALA A 739 30.14 0.81 -53.33
CA ALA A 739 30.24 2.08 -52.60
C ALA A 739 29.31 2.15 -51.37
N GLN A 740 28.14 1.53 -51.45
CA GLN A 740 27.09 1.48 -50.45
C GLN A 740 27.28 0.30 -49.52
N LYS A 741 27.77 -0.87 -49.97
CA LYS A 741 28.32 -1.90 -49.04
C LYS A 741 29.53 -1.36 -48.33
N LYS A 742 30.39 -0.55 -48.95
CA LYS A 742 31.48 0.12 -48.26
C LYS A 742 30.97 1.12 -47.23
N SER A 743 30.00 1.97 -47.61
CA SER A 743 29.41 2.96 -46.69
C SER A 743 28.56 2.31 -45.59
N GLN A 744 27.84 1.24 -45.92
CA GLN A 744 27.04 0.41 -45.00
C GLN A 744 27.95 -0.40 -44.11
N MET A 745 29.04 -0.98 -44.60
CA MET A 745 30.01 -1.66 -43.76
C MET A 745 30.73 -0.67 -42.84
N GLN A 746 31.07 0.53 -43.31
CA GLN A 746 31.64 1.58 -42.47
C GLN A 746 30.65 2.03 -41.40
N ARG A 747 29.39 2.28 -41.76
CA ARG A 747 28.31 2.61 -40.81
C ARG A 747 28.04 1.47 -39.83
N GLU A 748 27.87 0.24 -40.30
CA GLU A 748 27.66 -0.94 -39.46
C GLU A 748 28.87 -1.22 -38.57
N ALA A 749 30.10 -0.93 -39.03
CA ALA A 749 31.30 -1.01 -38.20
C ALA A 749 31.31 0.09 -37.13
N GLU A 750 30.98 1.33 -37.48
CA GLU A 750 30.88 2.44 -36.52
C GLU A 750 29.75 2.23 -35.51
N GLU A 751 28.59 1.77 -35.96
CA GLU A 751 27.43 1.38 -35.14
C GLU A 751 27.77 0.20 -34.24
N LEU A 752 28.44 -0.84 -34.76
CA LEU A 752 28.92 -1.95 -33.96
C LEU A 752 29.92 -1.49 -32.90
N LEU A 753 30.86 -0.62 -33.26
CA LEU A 753 31.83 -0.07 -32.31
C LEU A 753 31.16 0.82 -31.27
N ALA A 754 30.18 1.63 -31.66
CA ALA A 754 29.37 2.43 -30.75
C ALA A 754 28.53 1.55 -29.83
N GLN A 755 27.94 0.47 -30.34
CA GLN A 755 27.17 -0.50 -29.59
C GLN A 755 28.06 -1.25 -28.59
N ILE A 756 29.20 -1.78 -29.02
CA ILE A 756 30.17 -2.47 -28.15
C ILE A 756 30.70 -1.50 -27.09
N LYS A 757 31.00 -0.25 -27.45
CA LYS A 757 31.43 0.80 -26.52
C LYS A 757 30.36 1.14 -25.49
N ALA A 758 29.10 1.27 -25.92
CA ALA A 758 27.97 1.52 -25.03
C ALA A 758 27.73 0.34 -24.09
N GLU A 759 27.79 -0.89 -24.60
CA GLU A 759 27.63 -2.11 -23.82
C GLU A 759 28.76 -2.22 -22.78
N LEU A 760 30.02 -2.05 -23.19
CA LEU A 760 31.17 -2.03 -22.28
C LEU A 760 31.08 -0.89 -21.26
N ALA A 761 30.57 0.28 -21.62
CA ALA A 761 30.32 1.36 -20.68
C ALA A 761 29.23 1.01 -19.65
N ASP A 762 28.17 0.33 -20.05
CA ASP A 762 27.13 -0.16 -19.15
C ASP A 762 27.68 -1.25 -18.19
N TRP A 763 28.51 -2.16 -18.71
CA TRP A 763 29.21 -3.15 -17.90
C TRP A 763 30.22 -2.53 -16.93
N ARG A 764 30.95 -1.47 -17.32
CA ARG A 764 31.80 -0.70 -16.41
C ARG A 764 30.98 -0.04 -15.29
N LYS A 765 29.79 0.50 -15.59
CA LYS A 765 28.87 1.02 -14.57
C LYS A 765 28.40 -0.08 -13.62
N LYS A 766 28.05 -1.27 -14.14
CA LYS A 766 27.70 -2.45 -13.32
C LYS A 766 28.86 -2.85 -12.41
N ILE A 767 30.08 -2.95 -12.94
CA ILE A 767 31.30 -3.27 -12.16
C ILE A 767 31.58 -2.20 -11.10
N ALA A 768 31.32 -0.92 -11.38
CA ALA A 768 31.51 0.16 -10.41
C ALA A 768 30.63 0.01 -9.15
N THR A 769 29.51 -0.73 -9.23
CA THR A 769 28.64 -1.04 -8.08
C THR A 769 29.15 -2.19 -7.20
N PHE A 770 30.17 -2.93 -7.63
CA PHE A 770 30.67 -4.09 -6.90
C PHE A 770 31.25 -3.66 -5.57
N SER A 771 30.67 -4.14 -4.47
CA SER A 771 31.02 -3.75 -3.10
C SER A 771 31.44 -4.94 -2.25
N SER A 772 31.24 -6.16 -2.76
CA SER A 772 31.51 -7.40 -2.04
C SER A 772 32.16 -8.47 -2.92
N PRO A 773 32.87 -9.45 -2.32
CA PRO A 773 33.37 -10.63 -3.04
C PRO A 773 32.26 -11.50 -3.66
N GLU A 774 31.03 -11.40 -3.14
CA GLU A 774 29.85 -12.09 -3.68
C GLU A 774 29.42 -11.51 -5.04
N ASP A 775 29.63 -10.20 -5.27
CA ASP A 775 29.41 -9.57 -6.57
C ASP A 775 30.37 -10.11 -7.62
N LEU A 776 31.64 -10.34 -7.24
CA LEU A 776 32.65 -10.93 -8.13
C LEU A 776 32.36 -12.38 -8.49
N ARG A 777 31.98 -13.21 -7.51
CA ARG A 777 31.55 -14.60 -7.77
C ARG A 777 30.29 -14.64 -8.60
N GLY A 778 29.34 -13.74 -8.33
CA GLY A 778 28.13 -13.59 -9.13
C GLY A 778 28.44 -13.25 -10.58
N PHE A 779 29.37 -12.33 -10.82
CA PHE A 779 29.82 -11.96 -12.16
C PHE A 779 30.56 -13.12 -12.85
N ARG A 780 31.38 -13.89 -12.14
CA ARG A 780 32.06 -15.08 -12.68
C ARG A 780 31.08 -16.19 -13.08
N ASP A 781 30.19 -16.55 -12.17
CA ASP A 781 29.39 -17.78 -12.25
C ASP A 781 27.99 -17.56 -12.84
N GLY A 782 27.61 -16.29 -13.05
CA GLY A 782 26.27 -15.87 -13.51
C GLY A 782 25.14 -16.14 -12.54
N LYS A 783 25.50 -16.44 -11.30
CA LYS A 783 24.58 -16.71 -10.20
C LYS A 783 25.11 -16.00 -8.98
N ARG A 784 24.41 -14.94 -8.56
CA ARG A 784 24.69 -14.31 -7.28
C ARG A 784 23.74 -14.91 -6.26
N LEU A 785 24.29 -15.37 -5.14
CA LEU A 785 23.48 -15.79 -4.02
C LEU A 785 22.92 -14.53 -3.36
N ILE A 786 21.77 -14.08 -3.83
CA ILE A 786 21.08 -12.94 -3.27
C ILE A 786 20.24 -13.46 -2.11
N LYS A 787 20.39 -12.81 -0.96
CA LYS A 787 19.54 -13.04 0.20
C LYS A 787 18.17 -12.41 -0.08
N LYS A 788 17.30 -13.16 -0.76
CA LYS A 788 15.92 -12.74 -1.10
C LYS A 788 14.90 -13.43 -0.20
N GLY A 789 13.71 -12.84 -0.15
CA GLY A 789 12.60 -13.30 0.67
C GLY A 789 12.64 -12.74 2.09
N PHE A 790 11.46 -12.77 2.69
CA PHE A 790 11.21 -12.40 4.06
C PHE A 790 12.29 -13.04 4.97
N LEU A 791 13.10 -12.19 5.66
CA LEU A 791 14.23 -12.48 6.57
C LEU A 791 15.65 -12.58 6.04
N ARG A 792 15.91 -12.46 4.74
CA ARG A 792 17.26 -12.67 4.18
C ARG A 792 17.82 -14.09 4.42
N LEU A 793 16.95 -15.08 4.65
CA LEU A 793 17.35 -16.46 4.96
C LEU A 793 17.31 -17.42 3.75
N SER A 794 16.60 -17.07 2.67
CA SER A 794 16.74 -17.82 1.42
C SER A 794 17.94 -17.27 0.64
N ARG A 795 18.90 -18.15 0.35
CA ARG A 795 19.94 -17.89 -0.66
C ARG A 795 19.39 -18.41 -1.97
N GLN A 796 18.73 -17.54 -2.71
CA GLN A 796 18.35 -17.87 -4.07
C GLN A 796 19.53 -17.50 -4.96
N ALA A 797 19.98 -18.46 -5.77
CA ALA A 797 20.87 -18.17 -6.88
C ALA A 797 20.06 -17.34 -7.88
N GLU A 798 20.15 -16.03 -7.74
CA GLU A 798 19.58 -15.10 -8.70
C GLU A 798 20.55 -15.04 -9.87
N THR A 799 20.01 -15.28 -11.06
CA THR A 799 20.76 -15.10 -12.30
C THR A 799 21.13 -13.63 -12.39
N VAL A 800 22.41 -13.34 -12.19
CA VAL A 800 22.95 -12.01 -12.38
C VAL A 800 23.73 -11.98 -13.69
N PRO A 801 23.82 -10.82 -14.35
CA PRO A 801 24.64 -10.68 -15.54
C PRO A 801 26.07 -11.15 -15.26
N SER A 802 26.57 -12.08 -16.09
CA SER A 802 27.85 -12.78 -15.91
C SER A 802 28.91 -12.39 -16.94
N CYS A 803 30.15 -12.84 -16.74
CA CYS A 803 31.19 -12.79 -17.76
C CYS A 803 30.73 -13.47 -19.05
N ARG A 804 29.97 -14.57 -18.96
CA ARG A 804 29.39 -15.25 -20.12
C ARG A 804 28.36 -14.38 -20.84
N ASP A 805 27.56 -13.61 -20.11
CA ASP A 805 26.55 -12.72 -20.69
C ASP A 805 27.20 -11.48 -21.31
N LEU A 806 28.23 -10.93 -20.67
CA LEU A 806 29.10 -9.90 -21.23
C LEU A 806 29.73 -10.39 -22.55
N ALA A 807 30.39 -11.54 -22.52
CA ALA A 807 31.00 -12.10 -23.72
C ALA A 807 29.97 -12.42 -24.80
N ARG A 808 28.78 -12.92 -24.44
CA ARG A 808 27.69 -13.13 -25.40
C ARG A 808 27.17 -11.81 -25.99
N SER A 809 26.99 -10.78 -25.16
CA SER A 809 26.52 -9.45 -25.58
C SER A 809 27.47 -8.78 -26.57
N ILE A 810 28.76 -9.08 -26.50
CA ILE A 810 29.80 -8.57 -27.41
C ILE A 810 30.00 -9.52 -28.60
N ASN A 811 30.16 -10.82 -28.36
CA ASN A 811 30.45 -11.82 -29.39
C ASN A 811 29.27 -12.05 -30.33
N ALA A 812 28.02 -11.90 -29.89
CA ALA A 812 26.85 -12.07 -30.77
C ALA A 812 26.75 -11.00 -31.87
N PRO A 813 26.83 -9.68 -31.59
CA PRO A 813 26.90 -8.68 -32.66
C PRO A 813 28.22 -8.76 -33.43
N LEU A 814 29.35 -9.08 -32.78
CA LEU A 814 30.65 -9.23 -33.44
C LEU A 814 30.66 -10.41 -34.43
N SER A 815 30.17 -11.58 -34.03
CA SER A 815 30.05 -12.77 -34.87
C SER A 815 29.08 -12.55 -36.02
N ARG A 816 27.94 -11.86 -35.80
CA ARG A 816 27.03 -11.45 -36.89
C ARG A 816 27.72 -10.53 -37.89
N PHE A 817 28.50 -9.57 -37.43
CA PHE A 817 29.27 -8.68 -38.30
C PHE A 817 30.34 -9.44 -39.10
N TYR A 818 31.11 -10.31 -38.45
CA TYR A 818 32.11 -11.15 -39.12
C TYR A 818 31.50 -12.20 -40.05
N HIS A 819 30.35 -12.79 -39.72
CA HIS A 819 29.64 -13.70 -40.61
C HIS A 819 29.07 -12.97 -41.82
N ARG A 820 28.59 -11.74 -41.64
CA ARG A 820 28.06 -10.91 -42.72
C ARG A 820 29.16 -10.42 -43.67
N TRP A 821 30.32 -10.05 -43.13
CA TRP A 821 31.37 -9.36 -43.90
C TRP A 821 32.70 -10.13 -44.08
N GLY A 822 32.88 -11.27 -43.41
CA GLY A 822 34.15 -12.00 -43.30
C GLY A 822 34.37 -13.14 -44.29
N VAL A 823 33.44 -13.41 -45.21
CA VAL A 823 33.45 -14.62 -46.07
C VAL A 823 34.55 -14.64 -47.15
N ALA A 824 35.39 -13.61 -47.26
CA ALA A 824 36.46 -13.56 -48.29
C ALA A 824 37.90 -13.64 -47.76
N ALA A 825 38.15 -13.69 -46.44
CA ALA A 825 39.51 -13.80 -45.89
C ALA A 825 39.79 -15.23 -45.43
N ALA A 826 40.60 -15.96 -46.20
CA ALA A 826 41.10 -17.29 -45.92
C ALA A 826 41.42 -17.54 -44.42
N GLY A 827 40.68 -18.47 -43.79
CA GLY A 827 41.11 -19.21 -42.60
C GLY A 827 41.32 -18.42 -41.29
N GLN A 828 40.97 -17.13 -41.20
CA GLN A 828 41.12 -16.38 -39.94
C GLN A 828 39.96 -16.64 -38.99
N ALA A 829 40.27 -17.09 -37.77
CA ALA A 829 39.30 -17.25 -36.69
C ALA A 829 38.65 -15.90 -36.33
N VAL A 830 37.33 -15.91 -36.07
CA VAL A 830 36.59 -14.72 -35.62
C VAL A 830 37.22 -14.24 -34.30
N PRO A 831 37.66 -12.96 -34.19
CA PRO A 831 38.31 -12.48 -32.99
C PRO A 831 37.28 -12.31 -31.87
N GLU A 832 37.08 -13.32 -31.04
CA GLU A 832 36.13 -13.26 -29.93
C GLU A 832 36.65 -12.41 -28.76
N PHE A 833 35.74 -11.84 -27.98
CA PHE A 833 36.01 -11.28 -26.65
C PHE A 833 36.54 -12.39 -25.75
N GLY A 834 37.75 -12.20 -25.22
CA GLY A 834 38.52 -13.20 -24.50
C GLY A 834 38.00 -13.43 -23.09
N MET A 835 37.09 -14.38 -22.92
CA MET A 835 36.56 -14.78 -21.61
C MET A 835 37.63 -15.31 -20.64
N HIS A 836 38.64 -15.99 -21.18
CA HIS A 836 39.63 -16.71 -20.38
C HIS A 836 40.47 -15.77 -19.51
N GLU A 837 40.89 -14.63 -20.06
CA GLU A 837 41.68 -13.63 -19.33
C GLU A 837 40.86 -12.95 -18.24
N LEU A 838 39.59 -12.65 -18.53
CA LEU A 838 38.67 -12.05 -17.56
C LEU A 838 38.41 -13.00 -16.37
N VAL A 839 38.13 -14.27 -16.64
CA VAL A 839 37.93 -15.29 -15.59
C VAL A 839 39.23 -15.53 -14.80
N SER A 840 40.37 -15.60 -15.46
CA SER A 840 41.68 -15.74 -14.81
C SER A 840 42.03 -14.53 -13.92
N ALA A 841 41.67 -13.32 -14.33
CA ALA A 841 41.84 -12.12 -13.51
C ALA A 841 40.91 -12.14 -12.29
N ILE A 842 39.64 -12.51 -12.47
CA ILE A 842 38.68 -12.66 -11.37
C ILE A 842 39.16 -13.70 -10.35
N ASP A 843 39.72 -14.81 -10.80
CA ASP A 843 40.23 -15.87 -9.93
C ASP A 843 41.45 -15.43 -9.12
N ARG A 844 42.34 -14.65 -9.72
CA ARG A 844 43.47 -14.02 -9.01
C ARG A 844 42.99 -13.01 -7.97
N LEU A 845 42.03 -12.14 -8.32
CA LEU A 845 41.45 -11.14 -7.41
C LEU A 845 40.72 -11.80 -6.22
N LEU A 846 39.98 -12.88 -6.47
CA LEU A 846 39.32 -13.68 -5.43
C LEU A 846 40.34 -14.38 -4.50
N LYS A 847 41.43 -14.92 -5.06
CA LYS A 847 42.49 -15.60 -4.29
C LYS A 847 43.28 -14.64 -3.41
N ASN A 848 43.57 -13.44 -3.92
CA ASN A 848 44.37 -12.43 -3.23
C ASN A 848 43.58 -11.56 -2.25
N LYS A 849 42.25 -11.72 -2.16
CA LYS A 849 41.35 -10.89 -1.33
C LYS A 849 41.52 -9.38 -1.58
N SER A 850 41.72 -9.01 -2.84
CA SER A 850 41.94 -7.62 -3.27
C SER A 850 40.81 -6.68 -2.84
N SER A 851 41.14 -5.40 -2.65
CA SER A 851 40.14 -4.40 -2.21
C SER A 851 39.07 -4.15 -3.30
N PRO A 852 37.85 -3.68 -2.94
CA PRO A 852 36.83 -3.37 -3.93
C PRO A 852 37.28 -2.33 -4.97
N ARG A 853 38.14 -1.39 -4.58
CA ARG A 853 38.69 -0.37 -5.48
C ARG A 853 39.65 -1.00 -6.50
N GLU A 854 40.66 -1.72 -6.03
CA GLU A 854 41.64 -2.44 -6.86
C GLU A 854 40.97 -3.44 -7.81
N THR A 855 39.91 -4.09 -7.35
CA THR A 855 39.09 -5.00 -8.14
C THR A 855 38.38 -4.30 -9.29
N ARG A 856 37.75 -3.15 -9.05
CA ARG A 856 37.09 -2.34 -10.09
C ARG A 856 38.11 -1.82 -11.10
N ASP A 857 39.22 -1.30 -10.61
CA ASP A 857 40.26 -0.70 -11.46
C ASP A 857 40.88 -1.77 -12.40
N THR A 858 41.18 -2.96 -11.88
CA THR A 858 41.72 -4.08 -12.65
C THR A 858 40.76 -4.58 -13.73
N LEU A 859 39.49 -4.77 -13.39
CA LEU A 859 38.47 -5.23 -14.35
C LEU A 859 38.17 -4.17 -15.42
N CYS A 860 38.10 -2.90 -15.05
CA CYS A 860 37.91 -1.81 -16.00
C CYS A 860 39.10 -1.64 -16.95
N ALA A 861 40.33 -1.84 -16.46
CA ALA A 861 41.53 -1.82 -17.30
C ALA A 861 41.51 -2.94 -18.36
N LEU A 862 41.14 -4.17 -17.97
CA LEU A 862 41.01 -5.30 -18.89
C LEU A 862 39.94 -5.05 -19.97
N LEU A 863 38.76 -4.54 -19.57
CA LEU A 863 37.70 -4.20 -20.53
C LEU A 863 38.14 -3.10 -21.51
N THR A 864 38.98 -2.19 -21.07
CA THR A 864 39.54 -1.12 -21.93
C THR A 864 40.56 -1.67 -22.91
N GLY A 865 41.40 -2.64 -22.48
CA GLY A 865 42.28 -3.37 -23.39
C GLY A 865 41.51 -4.14 -24.46
N GLU A 866 40.47 -4.88 -24.07
CA GLU A 866 39.62 -5.63 -25.01
C GLU A 866 38.84 -4.71 -25.95
N GLU A 867 38.33 -3.57 -25.48
CA GLU A 867 37.67 -2.55 -26.32
C GLU A 867 38.61 -2.08 -27.44
N LEU A 868 39.85 -1.73 -27.10
CA LEU A 868 40.85 -1.27 -28.06
C LEU A 868 41.24 -2.36 -29.06
N ARG A 869 41.41 -3.60 -28.59
CA ARG A 869 41.74 -4.75 -29.44
C ARG A 869 40.63 -5.04 -30.45
N ILE A 870 39.39 -5.12 -29.99
CA ILE A 870 38.20 -5.35 -30.83
C ILE A 870 38.00 -4.19 -31.81
N ALA A 871 38.17 -2.95 -31.36
CA ALA A 871 38.10 -1.79 -32.23
C ALA A 871 39.17 -1.84 -33.33
N GLY A 872 40.39 -2.27 -33.00
CA GLY A 872 41.47 -2.48 -33.96
C GLY A 872 41.13 -3.54 -35.02
N THR A 873 40.63 -4.71 -34.61
CA THR A 873 40.29 -5.81 -35.53
C THR A 873 39.10 -5.47 -36.44
N VAL A 874 38.04 -4.87 -35.91
CA VAL A 874 36.87 -4.45 -36.71
C VAL A 874 37.28 -3.39 -37.74
N ARG A 875 38.09 -2.39 -37.35
CA ARG A 875 38.60 -1.37 -38.27
C ARG A 875 39.54 -1.96 -39.32
N SER A 876 40.36 -2.94 -38.95
CA SER A 876 41.25 -3.64 -39.88
C SER A 876 40.45 -4.43 -40.94
N LEU A 877 39.42 -5.18 -40.50
CA LEU A 877 38.53 -5.89 -41.41
C LEU A 877 37.79 -4.91 -42.33
N ALA A 878 37.26 -3.82 -41.80
CA ALA A 878 36.62 -2.76 -42.60
C ALA A 878 37.56 -2.20 -43.68
N ARG A 879 38.85 -2.02 -43.37
CA ARG A 879 39.86 -1.58 -44.35
C ARG A 879 40.17 -2.66 -45.39
N GLN A 880 40.36 -3.91 -44.99
CA GLN A 880 40.68 -5.03 -45.89
C GLN A 880 39.53 -5.38 -46.84
N THR A 881 38.30 -5.37 -46.34
CA THR A 881 37.11 -5.60 -47.16
C THR A 881 36.89 -4.42 -48.12
N ALA A 882 37.10 -3.18 -47.66
CA ALA A 882 37.07 -2.00 -48.52
C ALA A 882 38.16 -2.00 -49.62
N SER A 883 39.31 -2.65 -49.40
CA SER A 883 40.33 -2.81 -50.45
C SER A 883 40.01 -3.94 -51.45
N ARG A 884 39.31 -5.00 -51.02
CA ARG A 884 38.88 -6.10 -51.90
C ARG A 884 37.74 -5.72 -52.84
N LEU A 885 36.83 -4.88 -52.37
CA LEU A 885 35.75 -4.30 -53.18
C LEU A 885 36.24 -3.37 -54.30
N LYS A 886 37.56 -3.13 -54.44
CA LYS A 886 38.15 -2.39 -55.57
C LYS A 886 38.57 -3.28 -56.75
N GLN A 887 38.55 -4.61 -56.63
CA GLN A 887 38.94 -5.49 -57.74
C GLN A 887 37.71 -5.92 -58.55
N PRO A 888 37.70 -5.75 -59.88
CA PRO A 888 36.56 -6.14 -60.71
C PRO A 888 36.53 -7.66 -60.82
N VAL A 889 35.51 -8.28 -60.21
CA VAL A 889 35.21 -9.71 -60.38
C VAL A 889 34.00 -9.85 -61.29
N ALA A 890 34.08 -10.79 -62.23
CA ALA A 890 33.08 -11.09 -63.24
C ALA A 890 31.67 -11.29 -62.63
N THR A 891 30.70 -10.63 -63.26
CA THR A 891 29.29 -10.53 -62.87
C THR A 891 28.54 -11.86 -62.98
N PRO A 892 27.81 -12.31 -61.95
CA PRO A 892 26.59 -13.09 -62.16
C PRO A 892 25.44 -12.11 -62.48
N GLU A 893 24.56 -12.52 -63.40
CA GLU A 893 23.39 -11.74 -63.82
C GLU A 893 22.52 -11.30 -62.62
N PRO A 894 22.00 -10.06 -62.62
CA PRO A 894 21.17 -9.53 -61.54
C PRO A 894 19.82 -10.26 -61.50
N LYS A 895 19.44 -10.76 -60.31
CA LYS A 895 18.06 -11.19 -60.05
C LYS A 895 17.20 -9.95 -59.84
N ILE A 896 16.74 -9.38 -60.94
CA ILE A 896 15.74 -8.32 -60.98
C ILE A 896 14.53 -8.78 -60.15
N LEU A 897 14.23 -8.08 -59.04
CA LEU A 897 12.92 -8.15 -58.40
C LEU A 897 11.90 -7.85 -59.49
N SER A 898 10.98 -8.77 -59.75
CA SER A 898 10.00 -8.52 -60.80
C SER A 898 9.27 -7.21 -60.50
N PRO A 899 8.93 -6.40 -61.52
CA PRO A 899 8.18 -5.14 -61.32
C PRO A 899 6.91 -5.35 -60.47
N ALA A 900 6.33 -6.55 -60.53
CA ALA A 900 5.22 -6.97 -59.69
C ALA A 900 5.55 -7.00 -58.19
N VAL A 901 6.72 -7.49 -57.77
CA VAL A 901 7.12 -7.53 -56.35
C VAL A 901 7.37 -6.12 -55.81
N LEU A 902 8.03 -5.27 -56.59
CA LEU A 902 8.27 -3.85 -56.25
C LEU A 902 6.97 -3.07 -56.10
N ALA A 903 6.02 -3.26 -57.02
CA ALA A 903 4.70 -2.64 -56.94
C ALA A 903 3.96 -3.06 -55.66
N VAL A 904 4.04 -4.33 -55.29
CA VAL A 904 3.39 -4.85 -54.08
C VAL A 904 4.04 -4.32 -52.80
N ILE A 905 5.37 -4.25 -52.73
CA ILE A 905 6.09 -3.65 -51.59
C ILE A 905 5.69 -2.18 -51.41
N ASN A 906 5.69 -1.39 -52.49
CA ASN A 906 5.34 0.02 -52.43
C ASN A 906 3.88 0.25 -52.02
N ARG A 907 2.95 -0.61 -52.48
CA ARG A 907 1.54 -0.57 -52.05
C ARG A 907 1.40 -0.71 -50.53
N TYR A 908 1.99 -1.75 -49.94
CA TYR A 908 1.87 -1.97 -48.50
C TYR A 908 2.62 -0.94 -47.65
N ILE A 909 3.71 -0.37 -48.14
CA ILE A 909 4.37 0.77 -47.48
C ILE A 909 3.44 2.00 -47.46
N ALA A 910 2.73 2.28 -48.56
CA ALA A 910 1.75 3.36 -48.60
C ALA A 910 0.59 3.13 -47.62
N GLU A 911 0.07 1.89 -47.54
CA GLU A 911 -0.97 1.52 -46.56
C GLU A 911 -0.49 1.67 -45.11
N LEU A 912 0.75 1.28 -44.81
CA LEU A 912 1.37 1.47 -43.48
C LEU A 912 1.54 2.96 -43.14
N ARG A 913 1.93 3.80 -44.11
CA ARG A 913 2.04 5.26 -43.92
C ARG A 913 0.69 5.92 -43.70
N ALA A 914 -0.34 5.56 -44.46
CA ALA A 914 -1.69 6.06 -44.26
C ALA A 914 -2.21 5.73 -42.85
N LEU A 915 -1.87 4.55 -42.32
CA LEU A 915 -2.18 4.18 -40.95
C LEU A 915 -1.38 4.98 -39.91
N GLU A 916 -0.11 5.29 -40.16
CA GLU A 916 0.69 6.20 -39.31
C GLU A 916 0.11 7.62 -39.33
N GLU A 917 -0.33 8.13 -40.49
CA GLU A 917 -0.96 9.46 -40.62
C GLU A 917 -2.27 9.53 -39.84
N THR A 918 -3.13 8.50 -39.92
CA THR A 918 -4.37 8.41 -39.13
C THR A 918 -4.10 8.47 -37.61
N ILE A 919 -2.97 7.91 -37.16
CA ILE A 919 -2.52 7.98 -35.76
C ILE A 919 -1.97 9.38 -35.43
N THR A 920 -1.45 10.12 -36.41
CA THR A 920 -0.81 11.42 -36.17
C THR A 920 -1.81 12.59 -36.23
N GLU A 921 -2.92 12.43 -36.97
CA GLU A 921 -4.02 13.39 -37.09
C GLU A 921 -4.95 13.45 -35.85
N HIS A 922 -4.80 12.52 -34.91
CA HIS A 922 -5.57 12.42 -33.67
C HIS A 922 -4.66 12.62 -32.47
#